data_AF-A0A9E2IAX9-F1
#
_entry.id   AF-A0A9E2IAX9-F1
#
_cell.length_a   1.000
_cell.length_b   1.000
_cell.length_c   1.000
_cell.angle_alpha   90.00
_cell.angle_beta   90.00
_cell.angle_gamma   90.00
#
_symmetry.space_group_name_H-M   'P 1'
#
loop_
_entity.id
_entity.type
_entity.pdbx_description
1 polymer ?
#
loop_
_entity_poly.entity_id
_entity_poly.type
_entity_poly.pdbx_seq_one_letter_code
_entity_poly.pdbx_strand_id
1 'polypeptide(L)'
;MSEERRRYIRISTVLPIEFFIFDREGRRITPWLQGFTQDISKGGLCLLINDLWWGFWDRFHNDDALVSLKIHLPFKKNPLLGKAKVAWVNQKKLKDFNQYLIGLEFLQADKKKTASLFKYALLKKSLPLFIGGVIIILSLFSFSSFWKAKILIKENKNLVKEYVDILQRDTALGKIYENEKEGVLHFRKRQKQMQERIDSKNKEVSRYQKNYESLLKAKLEDQLSLQKASQLKEKISLLQEELTALKKENGALKVKEQQRDAAALGVYTQTKSLVKEKSQFSQKIIKGMYMWIKNRQDLIRGLVLSYEGDHDLERVCFSYDQAVAAIVFLLFDDAERAAKILDFYLEKVKKGEDIYNAYYTTGDVFEYTSHSGPCAWVGISALNYVKKTGDKKYLLIARKVSDFLLVLADKEGGIRGGPELSWYSTEHNLDAFAFFSLFYQVTKEMPYLETAEKIKQWLSRHSYTQHGPPVKRGKGDATIATDTYAWSITSLGPASLFSLKMNPETILEFAVENCEVEVEFDRPEGKITVQGFDFAKFRNVPQGGVISCEWTAQMILAFQIMADYYKGKDSNKYEEYLRKTLFYFEELQKMLITSPSRAGRVDPCLPYASSPFVDTGHGWRTPKGNRTGSLASTAYFLISYFGYNPLKGDFLTSSLRKSYEEELNKIAPDSN
;
A
#
# COMPACT_ATOMS: atom_id res chain seq x y z
N MET A 1 40.29 59.26 -45.87
CA MET A 1 39.75 57.99 -46.42
C MET A 1 40.71 56.88 -45.99
N SER A 2 40.33 55.78 -45.34
CA SER A 2 39.07 55.03 -45.40
C SER A 2 38.50 54.72 -44.01
N GLU A 3 37.19 54.94 -43.87
CA GLU A 3 36.37 54.20 -42.91
C GLU A 3 36.36 52.71 -43.29
N GLU A 4 37.31 51.94 -42.76
CA GLU A 4 37.11 50.50 -42.60
C GLU A 4 36.64 50.26 -41.17
N ARG A 5 35.40 50.67 -40.85
CA ARG A 5 34.68 50.19 -39.67
C ARG A 5 34.41 48.71 -39.87
N ARG A 6 35.44 47.88 -39.64
CA ARG A 6 35.35 46.43 -39.82
C ARG A 6 34.21 45.90 -38.94
N ARG A 7 33.18 45.32 -39.59
CA ARG A 7 32.04 44.61 -38.97
C ARG A 7 32.54 43.29 -38.36
N TYR A 8 33.32 43.37 -37.28
CA TYR A 8 33.72 42.18 -36.55
C TYR A 8 32.94 42.09 -35.25
N ILE A 9 32.31 40.93 -35.04
CA ILE A 9 31.76 40.54 -33.75
C ILE A 9 32.97 40.37 -32.82
N ARG A 10 33.27 41.41 -32.03
CA ARG A 10 34.28 41.36 -30.98
C ARG A 10 33.70 40.63 -29.78
N ILE A 11 34.45 39.67 -29.27
CA ILE A 11 34.04 38.88 -28.12
C ILE A 11 35.06 39.12 -27.03
N SER A 12 34.61 39.73 -25.95
CA SER A 12 35.42 39.95 -24.75
C SER A 12 35.73 38.61 -24.13
N THR A 13 36.98 38.18 -24.21
CA THR A 13 37.44 36.91 -23.64
C THR A 13 38.88 37.08 -23.24
N VAL A 14 39.19 36.75 -21.99
CA VAL A 14 40.54 36.80 -21.43
C VAL A 14 41.16 35.41 -21.49
N LEU A 15 42.23 35.27 -22.27
CA LEU A 15 43.06 34.07 -22.41
C LEU A 15 44.52 34.46 -22.23
N PRO A 16 45.32 33.68 -21.50
CA PRO A 16 46.75 33.90 -21.42
C PRO A 16 47.41 33.67 -22.78
N ILE A 17 48.26 34.61 -23.18
CA ILE A 17 49.07 34.55 -24.38
C ILE A 17 50.52 34.69 -23.98
N GLU A 18 51.35 33.75 -24.42
CA GLU A 18 52.79 33.95 -24.51
C GLU A 18 53.13 34.38 -25.95
N PHE A 19 54.00 35.37 -26.11
CA PHE A 19 54.37 35.86 -27.43
C PHE A 19 55.81 36.36 -27.50
N PHE A 20 56.34 36.49 -28.71
CA PHE A 20 57.60 37.18 -28.97
C PHE A 20 57.58 37.78 -30.38
N ILE A 21 58.47 38.75 -30.65
CA ILE A 21 58.50 39.52 -31.89
C ILE A 21 59.67 39.09 -32.77
N PHE A 22 59.48 39.08 -34.09
CA PHE A 22 60.53 38.94 -35.10
C PHE A 22 60.86 40.27 -35.78
N ASP A 23 62.11 40.43 -36.21
CA ASP A 23 62.52 41.48 -37.15
C ASP A 23 62.15 41.14 -38.60
N ARG A 24 62.49 42.04 -39.54
CA ARG A 24 62.26 41.86 -40.99
C ARG A 24 63.04 40.67 -41.57
N GLU A 25 64.16 40.30 -40.96
CA GLU A 25 64.97 39.15 -41.35
C GLU A 25 64.50 37.84 -40.69
N GLY A 26 63.40 37.87 -39.93
CA GLY A 26 62.82 36.70 -39.28
C GLY A 26 63.56 36.24 -38.02
N ARG A 27 64.49 37.05 -37.49
CA ARG A 27 65.20 36.78 -36.24
C ARG A 27 64.38 37.24 -35.06
N ARG A 28 64.40 36.46 -33.98
CA ARG A 28 63.71 36.77 -32.73
C ARG A 28 64.38 37.95 -32.03
N ILE A 29 63.63 39.01 -31.75
CA ILE A 29 64.14 40.25 -31.12
C ILE A 29 63.67 40.49 -29.69
N THR A 30 62.77 39.65 -29.16
CA THR A 30 62.33 39.73 -27.75
C THR A 30 62.39 38.36 -27.05
N PRO A 31 62.54 38.30 -25.71
CA PRO A 31 62.24 37.09 -24.94
C PRO A 31 60.74 36.76 -25.03
N TRP A 32 60.33 35.66 -24.40
CA TRP A 32 58.90 35.33 -24.29
C TRP A 32 58.27 36.34 -23.34
N LEU A 33 57.27 37.05 -23.85
CA LEU A 33 56.48 38.03 -23.13
C LEU A 33 55.10 37.45 -22.88
N GLN A 34 54.42 37.94 -21.85
CA GLN A 34 53.09 37.49 -21.47
C GLN A 34 52.08 38.62 -21.62
N GLY A 35 50.88 38.25 -22.02
CA GLY A 35 49.75 39.16 -22.10
C GLY A 35 48.45 38.38 -22.09
N PHE A 36 47.35 39.10 -22.25
CA PHE A 36 46.01 38.53 -22.27
C PHE A 36 45.28 38.93 -23.53
N THR A 37 44.38 38.08 -24.03
CA THR A 37 43.40 38.57 -25.00
C THR A 37 42.43 39.53 -24.32
N GLN A 38 42.09 40.63 -24.99
CA GLN A 38 40.95 41.45 -24.62
C GLN A 38 39.77 41.18 -25.54
N ASP A 39 40.00 41.24 -26.85
CA ASP A 39 39.01 41.00 -27.90
C ASP A 39 39.51 39.95 -28.89
N ILE A 40 38.62 39.06 -29.35
CA ILE A 40 38.92 38.08 -30.40
C ILE A 40 37.94 38.26 -31.56
N SER A 41 38.44 38.20 -32.79
CA SER A 41 37.66 38.25 -34.03
C SER A 41 38.07 37.12 -34.99
N LYS A 42 37.37 36.97 -36.12
CA LYS A 42 37.73 35.97 -37.15
C LYS A 42 39.09 36.25 -37.81
N GLY A 43 39.52 37.51 -37.88
CA GLY A 43 40.74 37.93 -38.58
C GLY A 43 41.93 38.25 -37.65
N GLY A 44 41.70 38.35 -36.34
CA GLY A 44 42.73 38.85 -35.41
C GLY A 44 42.28 38.88 -33.96
N LEU A 45 43.17 39.33 -33.07
CA LEU A 45 42.89 39.52 -31.65
C LEU A 45 43.51 40.82 -31.13
N CYS A 46 43.00 41.33 -30.03
CA CYS A 46 43.62 42.41 -29.27
C CYS A 46 44.39 41.82 -28.09
N LEU A 47 45.69 42.09 -28.05
CA LEU A 47 46.61 41.68 -27.01
C LEU A 47 46.74 42.83 -26.00
N LEU A 48 46.45 42.52 -24.74
CA LEU A 48 46.53 43.40 -23.59
C LEU A 48 47.79 43.03 -22.79
N ILE A 49 48.66 44.00 -22.56
CA ILE A 49 49.88 43.83 -21.76
C ILE A 49 49.93 44.94 -20.72
N ASN A 50 50.23 44.58 -19.48
CA ASN A 50 50.49 45.53 -18.41
C ASN A 50 52.01 45.55 -18.18
N ASP A 51 52.60 46.74 -18.10
CA ASP A 51 54.04 46.97 -17.86
C ASP A 51 54.99 46.17 -18.76
N LEU A 52 54.95 46.53 -20.05
CA LEU A 52 55.98 46.11 -20.98
C LEU A 52 57.32 46.76 -20.61
N TRP A 53 58.37 45.94 -20.44
CA TRP A 53 59.72 46.39 -20.10
C TRP A 53 60.24 47.46 -21.07
N TRP A 54 60.95 48.45 -20.53
CA TRP A 54 61.53 49.58 -21.27
C TRP A 54 62.29 49.13 -22.54
N GLY A 55 61.96 49.74 -23.69
CA GLY A 55 62.59 49.47 -24.98
C GLY A 55 61.96 48.38 -25.86
N PHE A 56 61.04 47.56 -25.35
CA PHE A 56 60.28 46.62 -26.21
C PHE A 56 59.07 47.26 -26.90
N TRP A 57 58.57 48.37 -26.36
CA TRP A 57 57.43 49.10 -26.90
C TRP A 57 57.67 49.63 -28.32
N ASP A 58 58.83 50.21 -28.56
CA ASP A 58 59.21 50.79 -29.85
C ASP A 58 59.30 49.72 -30.95
N ARG A 59 59.50 48.44 -30.56
CA ARG A 59 59.59 47.32 -31.49
C ARG A 59 58.25 46.95 -32.15
N PHE A 60 57.13 47.43 -31.60
CA PHE A 60 55.81 47.25 -32.19
C PHE A 60 55.45 48.33 -33.23
N HIS A 61 56.20 49.44 -33.31
CA HIS A 61 55.95 50.55 -34.24
C HIS A 61 56.63 50.38 -35.60
N ASN A 62 57.37 49.28 -35.81
CA ASN A 62 57.91 48.93 -37.12
C ASN A 62 56.77 48.40 -38.00
N ASP A 63 56.56 49.00 -39.18
CA ASP A 63 55.43 48.72 -40.10
C ASP A 63 55.29 47.25 -40.57
N ASP A 64 56.25 46.37 -40.24
CA ASP A 64 56.28 44.94 -40.56
C ASP A 64 56.57 44.01 -39.37
N ALA A 65 56.39 44.47 -38.13
CA ALA A 65 56.62 43.62 -36.96
C ALA A 65 55.71 42.37 -36.95
N LEU A 66 56.34 41.19 -36.89
CA LEU A 66 55.66 39.90 -36.82
C LEU A 66 55.68 39.37 -35.39
N VAL A 67 54.52 38.94 -34.90
CA VAL A 67 54.34 38.41 -33.55
C VAL A 67 54.03 36.92 -33.62
N SER A 68 54.84 36.09 -32.98
CA SER A 68 54.51 34.69 -32.71
C SER A 68 53.67 34.60 -31.45
N LEU A 69 52.54 33.89 -31.53
CA LEU A 69 51.56 33.77 -30.46
C LEU A 69 51.43 32.31 -30.01
N LYS A 70 51.37 32.10 -28.71
CA LYS A 70 51.04 30.84 -28.06
C LYS A 70 49.88 31.10 -27.10
N ILE A 71 48.67 30.79 -27.59
CA ILE A 71 47.42 31.07 -26.89
C ILE A 71 47.01 29.85 -26.07
N HIS A 72 46.94 30.03 -24.76
CA HIS A 72 46.58 28.97 -23.84
C HIS A 72 45.06 28.90 -23.68
N LEU A 73 44.46 27.81 -24.16
CA LEU A 73 43.03 27.55 -23.97
C LEU A 73 42.84 26.67 -22.73
N PRO A 74 41.94 27.04 -21.80
CA PRO A 74 41.54 26.16 -20.71
C PRO A 74 41.12 24.78 -21.24
N PHE A 75 41.56 23.71 -20.57
CA PHE A 75 41.25 22.31 -20.90
C PHE A 75 41.83 21.76 -22.22
N LYS A 76 42.67 22.51 -22.94
CA LYS A 76 43.51 21.95 -24.01
C LYS A 76 44.94 21.76 -23.52
N LYS A 77 45.46 20.54 -23.63
CA LYS A 77 46.87 20.22 -23.28
C LYS A 77 47.87 21.01 -24.14
N ASN A 78 47.52 21.28 -25.40
CA ASN A 78 48.40 21.94 -26.35
C ASN A 78 47.90 23.37 -26.66
N PRO A 79 48.76 24.39 -26.52
CA PRO A 79 48.42 25.78 -26.84
C PRO A 79 48.28 25.99 -28.34
N LEU A 80 47.45 26.96 -28.72
CA LEU A 80 47.30 27.35 -30.13
C LEU A 80 48.48 28.23 -30.54
N LEU A 81 49.29 27.72 -31.47
CA LEU A 81 50.39 28.47 -32.07
C LEU A 81 49.89 29.22 -33.32
N GLY A 82 50.24 30.50 -33.42
CA GLY A 82 49.90 31.35 -34.56
C GLY A 82 50.93 32.45 -34.80
N LYS A 83 50.92 33.04 -35.99
CA LYS A 83 51.70 34.25 -36.32
C LYS A 83 50.73 35.37 -36.68
N ALA A 84 51.04 36.59 -36.27
CA ALA A 84 50.21 37.76 -36.56
C ALA A 84 51.06 38.99 -36.89
N LYS A 85 50.53 39.87 -37.74
CA LYS A 85 51.09 41.20 -37.99
C LYS A 85 50.49 42.19 -36.98
N VAL A 86 51.30 43.13 -36.51
CA VAL A 86 50.81 44.26 -35.73
C VAL A 86 50.02 45.19 -36.65
N ALA A 87 48.73 45.38 -36.36
CA ALA A 87 47.84 46.24 -37.14
C ALA A 87 47.71 47.64 -36.53
N TRP A 88 47.71 47.74 -35.21
CA TRP A 88 47.72 49.01 -34.48
C TRP A 88 48.21 48.80 -33.05
N VAL A 89 48.66 49.88 -32.45
CA VAL A 89 49.27 49.90 -31.12
C VAL A 89 48.74 51.12 -30.38
N ASN A 90 48.28 50.96 -29.15
CA ASN A 90 47.77 52.04 -28.32
C ASN A 90 48.27 51.90 -26.88
N GLN A 91 48.76 53.00 -26.30
CA GLN A 91 49.22 53.06 -24.92
C GLN A 91 48.26 53.88 -24.08
N LYS A 92 47.87 53.34 -22.93
CA LYS A 92 47.11 54.03 -21.90
C LYS A 92 47.92 54.09 -20.62
N LYS A 93 48.28 55.29 -20.18
CA LYS A 93 48.90 55.50 -18.87
C LYS A 93 47.84 55.33 -17.78
N LEU A 94 47.97 54.30 -16.95
CA LEU A 94 47.16 54.12 -15.75
C LEU A 94 47.95 54.58 -14.53
N LYS A 95 47.26 54.75 -13.39
CA LYS A 95 47.83 55.38 -12.18
C LYS A 95 49.13 54.71 -11.70
N ASP A 96 49.20 53.39 -11.81
CA ASP A 96 50.29 52.58 -11.25
C ASP A 96 51.11 51.84 -12.31
N PHE A 97 50.68 51.81 -13.57
CA PHE A 97 51.35 51.07 -14.65
C PHE A 97 50.98 51.56 -16.06
N ASN A 98 51.78 51.18 -17.05
CA ASN A 98 51.44 51.41 -18.46
C ASN A 98 50.68 50.21 -19.02
N GLN A 99 49.51 50.46 -19.58
CA GLN A 99 48.72 49.46 -20.26
C GLN A 99 48.87 49.62 -21.78
N TYR A 100 49.16 48.51 -22.44
CA TYR A 100 49.40 48.46 -23.87
C TYR A 100 48.36 47.58 -24.55
N LEU A 101 47.70 48.15 -25.55
CA LEU A 101 46.71 47.49 -26.39
C LEU A 101 47.28 47.33 -27.79
N ILE A 102 47.41 46.08 -28.24
CA ILE A 102 48.03 45.77 -29.52
C ILE A 102 47.02 45.00 -30.35
N GLY A 103 46.58 45.61 -31.45
CA GLY A 103 45.77 44.95 -32.46
C GLY A 103 46.62 44.04 -33.32
N LEU A 104 46.31 42.75 -33.34
CA LEU A 104 47.03 41.74 -34.11
C LEU A 104 46.13 41.15 -35.20
N GLU A 105 46.63 41.10 -36.43
CA GLU A 105 45.96 40.47 -37.58
C GLU A 105 46.68 39.17 -37.94
N PHE A 106 45.96 38.04 -37.99
CA PHE A 106 46.62 36.74 -38.20
C PHE A 106 47.19 36.60 -39.61
N LEU A 107 48.46 36.21 -39.72
CA LEU A 107 49.13 35.98 -41.01
C LEU A 107 49.03 34.52 -41.40
N GLN A 108 48.41 34.23 -42.56
CA GLN A 108 48.20 32.88 -43.09
C GLN A 108 47.86 31.85 -41.99
N ALA A 109 46.92 32.21 -41.12
CA ALA A 109 46.49 31.33 -40.06
C ALA A 109 45.86 30.09 -40.69
N ASP A 110 46.21 28.90 -40.21
CA ASP A 110 45.44 27.69 -40.45
C ASP A 110 43.96 27.99 -40.12
N LYS A 111 43.13 28.13 -41.17
CA LYS A 111 41.72 28.58 -41.06
C LYS A 111 40.97 27.77 -40.00
N LYS A 112 41.38 26.52 -39.78
CA LYS A 112 40.83 25.60 -38.77
C LYS A 112 41.14 26.04 -37.33
N LYS A 113 42.36 26.52 -37.06
CA LYS A 113 42.80 26.97 -35.72
C LYS A 113 42.15 28.29 -35.32
N THR A 114 42.08 29.26 -36.24
CA THR A 114 41.41 30.55 -35.98
C THR A 114 39.91 30.38 -35.83
N ALA A 115 39.29 29.52 -36.63
CA ALA A 115 37.88 29.16 -36.44
C ALA A 115 37.64 28.47 -35.08
N SER A 116 38.55 27.63 -34.59
CA SER A 116 38.44 27.02 -33.26
C SER A 116 38.53 28.05 -32.13
N LEU A 117 39.42 29.03 -32.23
CA LEU A 117 39.56 30.10 -31.23
C LEU A 117 38.30 30.99 -31.20
N PHE A 118 37.79 31.35 -32.37
CA PHE A 118 36.57 32.16 -32.49
C PHE A 118 35.32 31.40 -32.01
N LYS A 119 35.19 30.10 -32.34
CA LYS A 119 34.13 29.23 -31.80
C LYS A 119 34.20 29.15 -30.27
N TYR A 120 35.40 29.04 -29.69
CA TYR A 120 35.58 29.02 -28.25
C TYR A 120 35.11 30.32 -27.59
N ALA A 121 35.50 31.48 -28.15
CA ALA A 121 35.07 32.78 -27.64
C ALA A 121 33.53 32.94 -27.73
N LEU A 122 32.92 32.55 -28.86
CA LEU A 122 31.47 32.55 -29.04
C LEU A 122 30.77 31.68 -28.00
N LEU A 123 31.24 30.45 -27.82
CA LEU A 123 30.70 29.53 -26.83
C LEU A 123 30.79 30.12 -25.42
N LYS A 124 31.91 30.72 -25.04
CA LYS A 124 32.09 31.35 -23.71
C LYS A 124 31.11 32.51 -23.48
N LYS A 125 30.78 33.27 -24.52
CA LYS A 125 29.80 34.38 -24.44
C LYS A 125 28.36 33.89 -24.36
N SER A 126 28.00 32.84 -25.09
CA SER A 126 26.64 32.28 -25.08
C SER A 126 26.39 31.32 -23.91
N LEU A 127 27.43 30.76 -23.31
CA LEU A 127 27.34 29.77 -22.24
C LEU A 127 26.54 30.28 -21.03
N PRO A 128 26.71 31.51 -20.51
CA PRO A 128 25.88 32.02 -19.41
C PRO A 128 24.39 32.10 -19.77
N LEU A 129 24.05 32.48 -21.00
CA LEU A 129 22.66 32.52 -21.47
C LEU A 129 22.06 31.12 -21.59
N PHE A 130 22.84 30.17 -22.11
CA PHE A 130 22.43 28.76 -22.17
C PHE A 130 22.24 28.17 -20.77
N ILE A 131 23.19 28.38 -19.86
CA ILE A 131 23.08 27.96 -18.46
C ILE A 131 21.86 28.59 -17.80
N GLY A 132 21.63 29.90 -17.99
CA GLY A 132 20.44 30.60 -17.50
C GLY A 132 19.15 29.99 -18.03
N GLY A 133 19.09 29.66 -19.32
CA GLY A 133 17.95 28.96 -19.94
C GLY A 133 17.71 27.58 -19.34
N VAL A 134 18.77 26.78 -19.14
CA VAL A 134 18.69 25.46 -18.50
C VAL A 134 18.18 25.58 -17.06
N ILE A 135 18.69 26.55 -16.29
CA ILE A 135 18.22 26.81 -14.91
C ILE A 135 16.73 27.15 -14.92
N ILE A 136 16.27 28.06 -15.79
CA ILE A 136 14.86 28.43 -15.88
C ILE A 136 13.99 27.21 -16.21
N ILE A 137 14.41 26.38 -17.17
CA ILE A 137 13.69 25.15 -17.54
C ILE A 137 13.61 24.19 -16.35
N LEU A 138 14.72 23.97 -15.63
CA LEU A 138 14.76 23.11 -14.45
C LEU A 138 13.90 23.67 -13.30
N SER A 139 13.88 24.98 -13.11
CA SER A 139 13.03 25.65 -12.12
C SER A 139 11.54 25.51 -12.46
N LEU A 140 11.16 25.73 -13.72
CA LEU A 140 9.77 25.54 -14.19
C LEU A 140 9.34 24.07 -14.05
N PHE A 141 10.21 23.13 -14.40
CA PHE A 141 9.95 21.70 -14.24
C PHE A 141 9.78 21.30 -12.77
N SER A 142 10.65 21.81 -11.89
CA SER A 142 10.56 21.58 -10.44
C SER A 142 9.29 22.18 -9.84
N PHE A 143 8.92 23.40 -10.25
CA PHE A 143 7.69 24.06 -9.82
C PHE A 143 6.45 23.30 -10.30
N SER A 144 6.40 22.88 -11.57
CA SER A 144 5.31 22.07 -12.12
C SER A 144 5.18 20.73 -11.38
N SER A 145 6.30 20.06 -11.10
CA SER A 145 6.34 18.80 -10.36
C SER A 145 5.84 18.98 -8.92
N PHE A 146 6.27 20.06 -8.25
CA PHE A 146 5.80 20.42 -6.91
C PHE A 146 4.29 20.70 -6.89
N TRP A 147 3.78 21.44 -7.87
CA TRP A 147 2.36 21.77 -7.97
C TRP A 147 1.50 20.52 -8.20
N LYS A 148 1.92 19.64 -9.12
CA LYS A 148 1.27 18.33 -9.34
C LYS A 148 1.27 17.48 -8.09
N ALA A 149 2.38 17.43 -7.35
CA ALA A 149 2.45 16.68 -6.10
C ALA A 149 1.49 17.26 -5.04
N LYS A 150 1.37 18.59 -4.94
CA LYS A 150 0.41 19.24 -4.03
C LYS A 150 -1.04 18.93 -4.36
N ILE A 151 -1.41 18.93 -5.65
CA ILE A 151 -2.75 18.55 -6.11
C ILE A 151 -3.04 17.10 -5.72
N LEU A 152 -2.14 16.17 -6.05
CA LEU A 152 -2.30 14.75 -5.76
C LEU A 152 -2.45 14.48 -4.25
N ILE A 153 -1.67 15.17 -3.41
CA ILE A 153 -1.79 15.06 -1.95
C ILE A 153 -3.19 15.48 -1.47
N LYS A 154 -3.76 16.54 -2.05
CA LYS A 154 -5.11 17.00 -1.69
C LYS A 154 -6.16 15.99 -2.15
N GLU A 155 -6.03 15.48 -3.37
CA GLU A 155 -6.91 14.46 -3.94
C GLU A 155 -6.91 13.18 -3.11
N ASN A 156 -5.74 12.66 -2.72
CA ASN A 156 -5.62 11.46 -1.90
C ASN A 156 -6.23 11.64 -0.49
N LYS A 157 -6.06 12.81 0.13
CA LYS A 157 -6.71 13.12 1.41
C LYS A 157 -8.23 13.16 1.29
N ASN A 158 -8.73 13.83 0.26
CA ASN A 158 -10.16 13.89 0.01
C ASN A 158 -10.73 12.49 -0.31
N LEU A 159 -10.01 11.69 -1.10
CA LEU A 159 -10.40 10.32 -1.43
C LEU A 159 -10.61 9.46 -0.19
N VAL A 160 -9.64 9.43 0.73
CA VAL A 160 -9.76 8.64 1.97
C VAL A 160 -10.88 9.17 2.86
N LYS A 161 -11.01 10.50 2.99
CA LYS A 161 -12.06 11.12 3.78
C LYS A 161 -13.46 10.77 3.26
N GLU A 162 -13.71 11.06 1.99
CA GLU A 162 -15.00 10.78 1.33
C GLU A 162 -15.33 9.30 1.38
N TYR A 163 -14.35 8.42 1.19
CA TYR A 163 -14.58 6.97 1.27
C TYR A 163 -15.00 6.53 2.67
N VAL A 164 -14.36 7.03 3.72
CA VAL A 164 -14.72 6.68 5.09
C VAL A 164 -16.08 7.25 5.47
N ASP A 165 -16.41 8.46 5.02
CA ASP A 165 -17.75 9.05 5.19
C ASP A 165 -18.84 8.21 4.49
N ILE A 166 -18.54 7.61 3.33
CA ILE A 166 -19.43 6.64 2.67
C ILE A 166 -19.62 5.40 3.55
N LEU A 167 -18.54 4.82 4.09
CA LEU A 167 -18.62 3.62 4.95
C LEU A 167 -19.42 3.86 6.23
N GLN A 168 -19.30 5.03 6.83
CA GLN A 168 -20.08 5.40 8.01
C GLN A 168 -21.57 5.55 7.69
N ARG A 169 -21.90 6.21 6.58
CA ARG A 169 -23.29 6.33 6.10
C ARG A 169 -23.88 4.97 5.79
N ASP A 170 -23.13 4.10 5.14
CA ASP A 170 -23.52 2.72 4.83
C ASP A 170 -23.79 1.92 6.11
N THR A 171 -22.88 2.00 7.09
CA THR A 171 -23.07 1.36 8.42
C THR A 171 -24.33 1.89 9.12
N ALA A 172 -24.55 3.20 9.10
CA ALA A 172 -25.71 3.82 9.74
C ALA A 172 -27.02 3.40 9.06
N LEU A 173 -27.06 3.39 7.73
CA LEU A 173 -28.22 2.94 6.97
C LEU A 173 -28.47 1.44 7.14
N GLY A 174 -27.42 0.61 7.23
CA GLY A 174 -27.53 -0.80 7.55
C GLY A 174 -28.21 -1.03 8.90
N LYS A 175 -27.81 -0.28 9.95
CA LYS A 175 -28.46 -0.33 11.27
C LYS A 175 -29.93 0.09 11.19
N ILE A 176 -30.25 1.15 10.45
CA ILE A 176 -31.64 1.59 10.25
C ILE A 176 -32.44 0.50 9.52
N TYR A 177 -31.89 -0.08 8.45
CA TYR A 177 -32.53 -1.11 7.66
C TYR A 177 -32.87 -2.35 8.50
N GLU A 178 -31.92 -2.86 9.28
CA GLU A 178 -32.16 -4.01 10.16
C GLU A 178 -33.19 -3.68 11.25
N ASN A 179 -33.13 -2.49 11.87
CA ASN A 179 -34.14 -2.06 12.83
C ASN A 179 -35.55 -2.00 12.22
N GLU A 180 -35.68 -1.51 10.99
CA GLU A 180 -36.98 -1.47 10.30
C GLU A 180 -37.48 -2.89 9.96
N LYS A 181 -36.59 -3.79 9.54
CA LYS A 181 -36.91 -5.19 9.23
C LYS A 181 -37.33 -5.98 10.46
N GLU A 182 -36.64 -5.80 11.59
CA GLU A 182 -37.04 -6.36 12.89
C GLU A 182 -38.40 -5.82 13.32
N GLY A 183 -38.63 -4.51 13.12
CA GLY A 183 -39.91 -3.86 13.35
C GLY A 183 -41.04 -4.53 12.55
N VAL A 184 -40.85 -4.73 11.24
CA VAL A 184 -41.81 -5.42 10.36
C VAL A 184 -42.09 -6.84 10.87
N LEU A 185 -41.04 -7.60 11.23
CA LEU A 185 -41.19 -8.96 11.75
C LEU A 185 -41.97 -8.98 13.08
N HIS A 186 -41.70 -8.03 13.98
CA HIS A 186 -42.41 -7.86 15.23
C HIS A 186 -43.92 -7.60 15.00
N PHE A 187 -44.25 -6.68 14.10
CA PHE A 187 -45.65 -6.39 13.77
C PHE A 187 -46.35 -7.58 13.12
N ARG A 188 -45.71 -8.31 12.22
CA ARG A 188 -46.26 -9.56 11.64
C ARG A 188 -46.56 -10.60 12.70
N LYS A 189 -45.64 -10.82 13.65
CA LYS A 189 -45.85 -11.75 14.76
C LYS A 189 -47.03 -11.32 15.63
N ARG A 190 -47.14 -10.03 15.95
CA ARG A 190 -48.23 -9.48 16.76
C ARG A 190 -49.59 -9.53 16.04
N GLN A 191 -49.62 -9.26 14.74
CA GLN A 191 -50.83 -9.42 13.93
C GLN A 191 -51.32 -10.87 13.91
N LYS A 192 -50.41 -11.83 13.76
CA LYS A 192 -50.76 -13.25 13.80
C LYS A 192 -51.41 -13.62 15.13
N GLN A 193 -50.82 -13.19 16.26
CA GLN A 193 -51.40 -13.39 17.59
C GLN A 193 -52.76 -12.69 17.75
N MET A 194 -52.92 -11.49 17.18
CA MET A 194 -54.17 -10.75 17.23
C MET A 194 -55.27 -11.43 16.39
N GLN A 195 -54.91 -11.96 15.22
CA GLN A 195 -55.82 -12.71 14.36
C GLN A 195 -56.30 -13.99 15.05
N GLU A 196 -55.40 -14.73 15.71
CA GLU A 196 -55.77 -15.91 16.51
C GLU A 196 -56.77 -15.55 17.64
N ARG A 197 -56.59 -14.39 18.30
CA ARG A 197 -57.55 -13.88 19.30
C ARG A 197 -58.89 -13.50 18.69
N ILE A 198 -58.89 -12.80 17.55
CA ILE A 198 -60.10 -12.44 16.82
C ILE A 198 -60.87 -13.70 16.41
N ASP A 199 -60.18 -14.72 15.91
CA ASP A 199 -60.78 -15.98 15.49
C ASP A 199 -61.37 -16.76 16.68
N SER A 200 -60.65 -16.79 17.81
CA SER A 200 -61.13 -17.38 19.07
C SER A 200 -62.39 -16.68 19.58
N LYS A 201 -62.39 -15.34 19.62
CA LYS A 201 -63.55 -14.54 20.05
C LYS A 201 -64.72 -14.65 19.08
N ASN A 202 -64.48 -14.72 17.77
CA ASN A 202 -65.53 -14.99 16.77
C ASN A 202 -66.21 -16.34 17.01
N LYS A 203 -65.44 -17.39 17.34
CA LYS A 203 -65.99 -18.71 17.71
C LYS A 203 -66.82 -18.62 18.99
N GLU A 204 -66.37 -17.87 19.99
CA GLU A 204 -67.09 -17.64 21.24
C GLU A 204 -68.43 -16.92 21.01
N VAL A 205 -68.42 -15.82 20.24
CA VAL A 205 -69.63 -15.09 19.83
C VAL A 205 -70.61 -16.01 19.10
N SER A 206 -70.11 -16.81 18.14
CA SER A 206 -70.94 -17.75 17.37
C SER A 206 -71.58 -18.82 18.27
N ARG A 207 -70.86 -19.29 19.31
CA ARG A 207 -71.38 -20.25 20.28
C ARG A 207 -72.50 -19.63 21.12
N TYR A 208 -72.30 -18.42 21.65
CA TYR A 208 -73.33 -17.75 22.44
C TYR A 208 -74.55 -17.36 21.59
N GLN A 209 -74.36 -16.96 20.33
CA GLN A 209 -75.46 -16.70 19.38
C GLN A 209 -76.31 -17.95 19.13
N LYS A 210 -75.68 -19.11 18.86
CA LYS A 210 -76.41 -20.39 18.72
C LYS A 210 -77.19 -20.75 19.98
N ASN A 211 -76.61 -20.56 21.16
CA ASN A 211 -77.30 -20.80 22.43
C ASN A 211 -78.50 -19.87 22.60
N TYR A 212 -78.34 -18.58 22.28
CA TYR A 212 -79.41 -17.59 22.32
C TYR A 212 -80.56 -17.93 21.34
N GLU A 213 -80.25 -18.32 20.11
CA GLU A 213 -81.23 -18.76 19.11
C GLU A 213 -81.96 -20.04 19.53
N SER A 214 -81.26 -20.99 20.15
CA SER A 214 -81.86 -22.23 20.65
C SER A 214 -82.86 -21.97 21.78
N LEU A 215 -82.56 -21.00 22.66
CA LEU A 215 -83.46 -20.53 23.72
C LEU A 215 -84.70 -19.81 23.17
N LEU A 216 -84.56 -19.03 22.10
CA LEU A 216 -85.69 -18.37 21.44
C LEU A 216 -86.64 -19.37 20.77
N LYS A 217 -86.10 -20.46 20.18
CA LYS A 217 -86.90 -21.53 19.56
C LYS A 217 -87.68 -22.38 20.55
N ALA A 218 -87.26 -22.43 21.82
CA ALA A 218 -87.86 -23.27 22.85
C ALA A 218 -89.19 -22.75 23.44
N LYS A 219 -89.73 -21.61 22.96
CA LYS A 219 -90.85 -20.84 23.54
C LYS A 219 -90.58 -20.39 24.99
N LEU A 220 -90.44 -19.08 25.18
CA LEU A 220 -90.17 -18.43 26.47
C LEU A 220 -91.44 -18.38 27.32
N GLU A 221 -91.71 -19.42 28.12
CA GLU A 221 -92.90 -19.48 29.01
C GLU A 221 -92.57 -19.25 30.51
N ASP A 222 -91.29 -19.26 30.89
CA ASP A 222 -90.80 -19.08 32.28
C ASP A 222 -89.88 -17.84 32.41
N GLN A 223 -90.09 -17.06 33.49
CA GLN A 223 -89.32 -15.88 33.91
C GLN A 223 -87.81 -16.12 33.98
N LEU A 224 -87.38 -17.33 34.36
CA LEU A 224 -85.97 -17.75 34.40
C LEU A 224 -85.33 -17.82 32.99
N SER A 225 -86.12 -18.20 31.99
CA SER A 225 -85.66 -18.33 30.60
C SER A 225 -85.49 -16.95 29.94
N LEU A 226 -86.35 -15.98 30.28
CA LEU A 226 -86.21 -14.57 29.91
C LEU A 226 -84.94 -13.96 30.51
N GLN A 227 -84.64 -14.26 31.77
CA GLN A 227 -83.45 -13.74 32.45
C GLN A 227 -82.15 -14.29 31.83
N LYS A 228 -82.10 -15.60 31.52
CA LYS A 228 -80.98 -16.22 30.78
C LYS A 228 -80.80 -15.66 29.38
N ALA A 229 -81.89 -15.40 28.66
CA ALA A 229 -81.82 -14.79 27.33
C ALA A 229 -81.25 -13.36 27.39
N SER A 230 -81.63 -12.58 28.41
CA SER A 230 -81.08 -11.23 28.65
C SER A 230 -79.58 -11.27 28.94
N GLN A 231 -79.13 -12.17 29.84
CA GLN A 231 -77.71 -12.34 30.17
C GLN A 231 -76.87 -12.78 28.96
N LEU A 232 -77.40 -13.67 28.11
CA LEU A 232 -76.73 -14.09 26.87
C LEU A 232 -76.61 -12.93 25.88
N LYS A 233 -77.66 -12.12 25.74
CA LYS A 233 -77.65 -10.95 24.86
C LYS A 233 -76.62 -9.90 25.29
N GLU A 234 -76.55 -9.61 26.60
CA GLU A 234 -75.54 -8.73 27.17
C GLU A 234 -74.12 -9.25 26.95
N LYS A 235 -73.90 -10.56 27.17
CA LYS A 235 -72.60 -11.20 26.93
C LYS A 235 -72.19 -11.19 25.46
N ILE A 236 -73.14 -11.39 24.54
CA ILE A 236 -72.89 -11.26 23.09
C ILE A 236 -72.50 -9.82 22.75
N SER A 237 -73.18 -8.81 23.31
CA SER A 237 -72.88 -7.40 23.10
C SER A 237 -71.46 -7.04 23.56
N LEU A 238 -71.08 -7.44 24.77
CA LEU A 238 -69.74 -7.23 25.32
C LEU A 238 -68.66 -7.89 24.45
N LEU A 239 -68.88 -9.14 24.03
CA LEU A 239 -67.94 -9.84 23.16
C LEU A 239 -67.84 -9.18 21.78
N GLN A 240 -68.93 -8.63 21.24
CA GLN A 240 -68.92 -7.90 19.96
C GLN A 240 -68.16 -6.57 20.06
N GLU A 241 -68.27 -5.85 21.19
CA GLU A 241 -67.47 -4.65 21.45
C GLU A 241 -65.97 -4.98 21.55
N GLU A 242 -65.61 -6.02 22.31
CA GLU A 242 -64.23 -6.52 22.38
C GLU A 242 -63.69 -6.88 20.99
N LEU A 243 -64.50 -7.57 20.18
CA LEU A 243 -64.11 -7.99 18.83
C LEU A 243 -63.90 -6.81 17.88
N THR A 244 -64.71 -5.77 18.03
CA THR A 244 -64.57 -4.52 17.28
C THR A 244 -63.30 -3.77 17.68
N ALA A 245 -62.99 -3.72 18.98
CA ALA A 245 -61.74 -3.15 19.49
C ALA A 245 -60.52 -3.91 18.98
N LEU A 246 -60.53 -5.26 19.04
CA LEU A 246 -59.45 -6.11 18.55
C LEU A 246 -59.23 -5.96 17.02
N LYS A 247 -60.32 -5.90 16.23
CA LYS A 247 -60.23 -5.64 14.78
C LYS A 247 -59.63 -4.27 14.48
N LYS A 248 -60.01 -3.24 15.25
CA LYS A 248 -59.45 -1.88 15.11
C LYS A 248 -57.96 -1.86 15.46
N GLU A 249 -57.54 -2.51 16.55
CA GLU A 249 -56.12 -2.63 16.91
C GLU A 249 -55.34 -3.39 15.82
N ASN A 250 -55.87 -4.50 15.31
CA ASN A 250 -55.24 -5.27 14.23
C ASN A 250 -55.08 -4.42 12.94
N GLY A 251 -56.10 -3.64 12.59
CA GLY A 251 -56.04 -2.69 11.48
C GLY A 251 -54.94 -1.63 11.66
N ALA A 252 -54.81 -1.08 12.88
CA ALA A 252 -53.74 -0.12 13.20
C ALA A 252 -52.34 -0.77 13.13
N LEU A 253 -52.19 -2.02 13.56
CA LEU A 253 -50.94 -2.77 13.42
C LEU A 253 -50.57 -3.01 11.94
N LYS A 254 -51.56 -3.24 11.07
CA LYS A 254 -51.36 -3.38 9.62
C LYS A 254 -50.85 -2.11 8.96
N VAL A 255 -51.41 -0.96 9.34
CA VAL A 255 -50.93 0.34 8.86
C VAL A 255 -49.48 0.59 9.32
N LYS A 256 -49.16 0.28 10.59
CA LYS A 256 -47.79 0.41 11.10
C LYS A 256 -46.80 -0.51 10.38
N GLU A 257 -47.19 -1.76 10.11
CA GLU A 257 -46.36 -2.68 9.32
C GLU A 257 -46.05 -2.10 7.94
N GLN A 258 -47.08 -1.66 7.20
CA GLN A 258 -46.92 -1.09 5.86
C GLN A 258 -46.04 0.16 5.85
N GLN A 259 -46.15 1.02 6.87
CA GLN A 259 -45.30 2.20 7.01
C GLN A 259 -43.83 1.84 7.19
N ARG A 260 -43.53 0.82 8.02
CA ARG A 260 -42.15 0.37 8.23
C ARG A 260 -41.59 -0.39 7.06
N ASP A 261 -42.41 -1.18 6.37
CA ASP A 261 -42.02 -1.87 5.14
C ASP A 261 -41.67 -0.85 4.04
N ALA A 262 -42.46 0.22 3.89
CA ALA A 262 -42.15 1.33 2.99
C ALA A 262 -40.86 2.09 3.41
N ALA A 263 -40.65 2.30 4.71
CA ALA A 263 -39.42 2.90 5.23
C ALA A 263 -38.20 2.02 4.94
N ALA A 264 -38.29 0.71 5.17
CA ALA A 264 -37.24 -0.27 4.87
C ALA A 264 -36.90 -0.27 3.37
N LEU A 265 -37.90 -0.19 2.50
CA LEU A 265 -37.69 -0.08 1.05
C LEU A 265 -37.00 1.24 0.65
N GLY A 266 -37.37 2.35 1.31
CA GLY A 266 -36.72 3.65 1.13
C GLY A 266 -35.25 3.61 1.52
N VAL A 267 -34.92 3.01 2.67
CA VAL A 267 -33.54 2.81 3.15
C VAL A 267 -32.77 1.90 2.19
N TYR A 268 -33.35 0.78 1.78
CA TYR A 268 -32.74 -0.16 0.82
C TYR A 268 -32.35 0.54 -0.49
N THR A 269 -33.19 1.43 -0.98
CA THR A 269 -32.91 2.20 -2.21
C THR A 269 -31.72 3.14 -2.03
N GLN A 270 -31.58 3.78 -0.86
CA GLN A 270 -30.43 4.61 -0.51
C GLN A 270 -29.15 3.79 -0.34
N THR A 271 -29.23 2.62 0.29
CA THR A 271 -28.10 1.69 0.41
C THR A 271 -27.61 1.27 -0.98
N LYS A 272 -28.52 0.98 -1.92
CA LYS A 272 -28.16 0.59 -3.29
C LYS A 272 -27.36 1.67 -4.03
N SER A 273 -27.68 2.96 -3.84
CA SER A 273 -26.89 4.04 -4.47
C SER A 273 -25.52 4.20 -3.83
N LEU A 274 -25.42 4.05 -2.50
CA LEU A 274 -24.14 4.08 -1.79
C LEU A 274 -23.23 2.91 -2.15
N VAL A 275 -23.77 1.71 -2.37
CA VAL A 275 -22.97 0.54 -2.82
C VAL A 275 -22.24 0.85 -4.13
N LYS A 276 -22.90 1.54 -5.07
CA LYS A 276 -22.27 1.96 -6.33
C LYS A 276 -21.12 2.94 -6.09
N GLU A 277 -21.34 3.95 -5.26
CA GLU A 277 -20.33 4.95 -4.90
C GLU A 277 -19.14 4.28 -4.19
N LYS A 278 -19.43 3.46 -3.17
CA LYS A 278 -18.46 2.66 -2.40
C LYS A 278 -17.59 1.81 -3.30
N SER A 279 -18.16 1.10 -4.26
CA SER A 279 -17.38 0.23 -5.16
C SER A 279 -16.41 1.03 -6.05
N GLN A 280 -16.83 2.19 -6.58
CA GLN A 280 -15.95 3.07 -7.36
C GLN A 280 -14.80 3.64 -6.53
N PHE A 281 -15.08 4.08 -5.30
CA PHE A 281 -14.03 4.54 -4.40
C PHE A 281 -13.10 3.41 -3.96
N SER A 282 -13.65 2.22 -3.69
CA SER A 282 -12.87 1.05 -3.29
C SER A 282 -11.79 0.73 -4.34
N GLN A 283 -12.12 0.73 -5.63
CA GLN A 283 -11.11 0.53 -6.70
C GLN A 283 -9.98 1.57 -6.67
N LYS A 284 -10.31 2.85 -6.41
CA LYS A 284 -9.31 3.91 -6.27
C LYS A 284 -8.44 3.72 -5.02
N ILE A 285 -9.04 3.29 -3.91
CA ILE A 285 -8.33 2.98 -2.67
C ILE A 285 -7.37 1.80 -2.86
N ILE A 286 -7.83 0.69 -3.46
CA ILE A 286 -7.01 -0.49 -3.77
C ILE A 286 -5.81 -0.11 -4.63
N LYS A 287 -6.04 0.68 -5.69
CA LYS A 287 -4.96 1.21 -6.53
C LYS A 287 -4.02 2.12 -5.74
N GLY A 288 -4.55 2.99 -4.89
CA GLY A 288 -3.79 3.89 -4.03
C GLY A 288 -2.88 3.13 -3.06
N MET A 289 -3.39 2.09 -2.41
CA MET A 289 -2.61 1.22 -1.51
C MET A 289 -1.47 0.49 -2.23
N TYR A 290 -1.74 -0.03 -3.42
CA TYR A 290 -0.68 -0.59 -4.25
C TYR A 290 0.36 0.46 -4.67
N MET A 291 -0.07 1.66 -5.07
CA MET A 291 0.84 2.76 -5.39
C MET A 291 1.68 3.17 -4.18
N TRP A 292 1.12 3.16 -2.98
CA TRP A 292 1.86 3.42 -1.74
C TRP A 292 3.01 2.41 -1.55
N ILE A 293 2.74 1.10 -1.67
CA ILE A 293 3.77 0.04 -1.60
C ILE A 293 4.82 0.26 -2.70
N LYS A 294 4.37 0.47 -3.94
CA LYS A 294 5.23 0.65 -5.12
C LYS A 294 6.17 1.84 -5.02
N ASN A 295 5.69 2.98 -4.52
CA ASN A 295 6.45 4.22 -4.41
C ASN A 295 7.53 4.17 -3.30
N ARG A 296 7.47 3.15 -2.44
CA ARG A 296 8.40 2.94 -1.31
C ARG A 296 9.42 1.83 -1.56
N GLN A 297 9.39 1.22 -2.74
CA GLN A 297 10.42 0.29 -3.15
C GLN A 297 11.69 1.05 -3.51
N ASP A 298 12.80 0.73 -2.85
CA ASP A 298 14.12 1.22 -3.19
C ASP A 298 14.49 0.85 -4.63
N LEU A 299 15.05 1.81 -5.36
CA LEU A 299 15.34 1.64 -6.79
C LEU A 299 16.57 0.76 -7.05
N ILE A 300 17.48 0.62 -6.07
CA ILE A 300 18.76 -0.08 -6.22
C ILE A 300 18.61 -1.54 -5.79
N ARG A 301 18.12 -1.79 -4.58
CA ARG A 301 18.02 -3.11 -3.95
C ARG A 301 16.64 -3.73 -4.04
N GLY A 302 15.62 -2.94 -4.41
CA GLY A 302 14.26 -3.45 -4.54
C GLY A 302 13.53 -3.67 -3.23
N LEU A 303 14.13 -3.41 -2.06
CA LEU A 303 13.49 -3.55 -0.76
C LEU A 303 12.44 -2.44 -0.54
N VAL A 304 11.33 -2.79 0.10
CA VAL A 304 10.22 -1.88 0.42
C VAL A 304 10.25 -1.56 1.90
N LEU A 305 10.16 -0.27 2.24
CA LEU A 305 10.07 0.18 3.63
C LEU A 305 8.92 -0.51 4.36
N SER A 306 9.20 -1.12 5.51
CA SER A 306 8.18 -1.77 6.36
C SER A 306 7.24 -0.77 7.01
N TYR A 307 7.79 0.32 7.54
CA TYR A 307 7.04 1.33 8.28
C TYR A 307 7.33 2.74 7.76
N GLU A 308 6.35 3.64 7.92
CA GLU A 308 6.51 5.06 7.61
C GLU A 308 5.72 5.89 8.61
N GLY A 309 6.45 6.72 9.36
CA GLY A 309 5.90 7.50 10.48
C GLY A 309 6.60 7.21 11.80
N ASP A 310 7.27 6.05 11.92
CA ASP A 310 8.15 5.73 13.04
C ASP A 310 9.60 6.07 12.69
N HIS A 311 10.24 6.94 13.49
CA HIS A 311 11.62 7.36 13.29
C HIS A 311 12.62 6.24 13.61
N ASP A 312 12.32 5.36 14.57
CA ASP A 312 13.26 4.30 14.98
C ASP A 312 13.29 3.15 13.98
N LEU A 313 12.24 3.05 13.16
CA LEU A 313 12.11 2.07 12.08
C LEU A 313 12.29 2.73 10.70
N GLU A 314 12.86 3.94 10.66
CA GLU A 314 13.17 4.60 9.39
C GLU A 314 14.10 3.69 8.59
N ARG A 315 13.76 3.44 7.33
CA ARG A 315 14.56 2.63 6.39
C ARG A 315 14.65 1.15 6.69
N VAL A 316 13.95 0.64 7.70
CA VAL A 316 13.93 -0.79 8.03
C VAL A 316 12.99 -1.54 7.08
N CYS A 317 13.44 -2.71 6.66
CA CYS A 317 12.79 -3.64 5.74
C CYS A 317 12.82 -5.04 6.37
N PHE A 318 11.74 -5.44 7.05
CA PHE A 318 11.59 -6.78 7.64
C PHE A 318 11.40 -7.82 6.54
N SER A 319 12.07 -8.97 6.66
CA SER A 319 12.08 -10.01 5.63
C SER A 319 10.71 -10.63 5.37
N TYR A 320 9.90 -10.75 6.42
CA TYR A 320 8.49 -11.12 6.30
C TYR A 320 7.74 -10.12 5.40
N ASP A 321 7.83 -8.83 5.71
CA ASP A 321 7.16 -7.77 4.93
C ASP A 321 7.62 -7.75 3.46
N GLN A 322 8.91 -8.05 3.20
CA GLN A 322 9.42 -8.15 1.85
C GLN A 322 8.79 -9.30 1.08
N ALA A 323 8.61 -10.45 1.73
CA ALA A 323 7.97 -11.61 1.13
C ALA A 323 6.52 -11.31 0.74
N VAL A 324 5.73 -10.69 1.63
CA VAL A 324 4.35 -10.31 1.31
C VAL A 324 4.28 -9.17 0.30
N ALA A 325 5.22 -8.22 0.29
CA ALA A 325 5.31 -7.20 -0.75
C ALA A 325 5.58 -7.80 -2.14
N ALA A 326 6.47 -8.79 -2.24
CA ALA A 326 6.72 -9.52 -3.49
C ALA A 326 5.45 -10.21 -3.99
N ILE A 327 4.68 -10.83 -3.10
CA ILE A 327 3.39 -11.44 -3.44
C ILE A 327 2.40 -10.38 -3.93
N VAL A 328 2.29 -9.24 -3.26
CA VAL A 328 1.42 -8.14 -3.73
C VAL A 328 1.84 -7.65 -5.11
N PHE A 329 3.12 -7.48 -5.39
CA PHE A 329 3.58 -7.13 -6.74
C PHE A 329 3.12 -8.15 -7.79
N LEU A 330 3.14 -9.45 -7.48
CA LEU A 330 2.62 -10.50 -8.36
C LEU A 330 1.09 -10.42 -8.55
N LEU A 331 0.33 -10.02 -7.54
CA LEU A 331 -1.13 -9.82 -7.64
C LEU A 331 -1.51 -8.69 -8.59
N PHE A 332 -0.64 -7.69 -8.73
CA PHE A 332 -0.81 -6.56 -9.65
C PHE A 332 -0.04 -6.75 -10.97
N ASP A 333 0.37 -7.99 -11.27
CA ASP A 333 1.15 -8.35 -12.46
C ASP A 333 2.44 -7.53 -12.66
N ASP A 334 3.01 -6.98 -11.57
CA ASP A 334 4.29 -6.25 -11.56
C ASP A 334 5.43 -7.20 -11.15
N ALA A 335 5.63 -8.25 -11.97
CA ALA A 335 6.64 -9.28 -11.71
C ALA A 335 8.07 -8.71 -11.63
N GLU A 336 8.38 -7.64 -12.37
CA GLU A 336 9.69 -6.99 -12.30
C GLU A 336 10.00 -6.46 -10.90
N ARG A 337 9.02 -5.89 -10.20
CA ARG A 337 9.23 -5.40 -8.83
C ARG A 337 9.35 -6.52 -7.82
N ALA A 338 8.56 -7.58 -7.96
CA ALA A 338 8.72 -8.80 -7.17
C ALA A 338 10.13 -9.39 -7.36
N ALA A 339 10.60 -9.42 -8.61
CA ALA A 339 11.93 -9.90 -8.95
C ALA A 339 13.04 -9.11 -8.25
N LYS A 340 12.94 -7.78 -8.16
CA LYS A 340 13.97 -6.98 -7.48
C LYS A 340 14.14 -7.34 -6.00
N ILE A 341 13.03 -7.59 -5.27
CA ILE A 341 13.10 -8.07 -3.88
C ILE A 341 13.81 -9.42 -3.84
N LEU A 342 13.41 -10.35 -4.71
CA LEU A 342 13.97 -11.70 -4.72
C LEU A 342 15.42 -11.72 -5.23
N ASP A 343 15.83 -10.82 -6.11
CA ASP A 343 17.21 -10.68 -6.57
C ASP A 343 18.14 -10.25 -5.42
N PHE A 344 17.67 -9.41 -4.50
CA PHE A 344 18.40 -9.09 -3.27
C PHE A 344 18.68 -10.34 -2.44
N TYR A 345 17.66 -11.15 -2.15
CA TYR A 345 17.84 -12.40 -1.40
C TYR A 345 18.68 -13.41 -2.18
N LEU A 346 18.51 -13.51 -3.50
CA LEU A 346 19.29 -14.40 -4.35
C LEU A 346 20.78 -14.03 -4.31
N GLU A 347 21.12 -12.75 -4.30
CA GLU A 347 22.50 -12.28 -4.15
C GLU A 347 23.10 -12.72 -2.81
N LYS A 348 22.34 -12.55 -1.71
CA LYS A 348 22.74 -13.00 -0.36
C LYS A 348 23.01 -14.51 -0.34
N VAL A 349 22.07 -15.31 -0.86
CA VAL A 349 22.21 -16.77 -0.93
C VAL A 349 23.43 -17.18 -1.77
N LYS A 350 23.68 -16.52 -2.90
CA LYS A 350 24.86 -16.80 -3.75
C LYS A 350 26.19 -16.49 -3.07
N LYS A 351 26.22 -15.53 -2.15
CA LYS A 351 27.40 -15.22 -1.32
C LYS A 351 27.56 -16.16 -0.12
N GLY A 352 26.61 -17.08 0.09
CA GLY A 352 26.59 -17.96 1.26
C GLY A 352 26.12 -17.26 2.54
N GLU A 353 25.55 -16.05 2.42
CA GLU A 353 24.99 -15.32 3.57
C GLU A 353 23.66 -15.93 4.01
N ASP A 354 23.31 -15.72 5.28
CA ASP A 354 22.00 -16.11 5.82
C ASP A 354 20.91 -15.09 5.50
N ILE A 355 19.66 -15.54 5.63
CA ILE A 355 18.47 -14.70 5.51
C ILE A 355 18.13 -14.18 6.90
N TYR A 356 18.45 -12.92 7.15
CA TYR A 356 18.25 -12.25 8.41
C TYR A 356 16.84 -11.70 8.56
N ASN A 357 16.42 -11.42 9.79
CA ASN A 357 15.06 -10.98 10.10
C ASN A 357 14.72 -9.63 9.46
N ALA A 358 15.70 -8.72 9.38
CA ALA A 358 15.51 -7.39 8.81
C ALA A 358 16.79 -6.79 8.24
N TYR A 359 16.60 -5.92 7.25
CA TYR A 359 17.64 -5.17 6.58
C TYR A 359 17.29 -3.69 6.52
N TYR A 360 18.28 -2.84 6.31
CA TYR A 360 18.05 -1.47 5.88
C TYR A 360 17.82 -1.42 4.35
N THR A 361 17.23 -0.33 3.86
CA THR A 361 17.18 -0.04 2.41
C THR A 361 18.57 0.02 1.74
N THR A 362 19.64 0.19 2.53
CA THR A 362 21.04 0.09 2.09
C THR A 362 21.54 -1.36 1.99
N GLY A 363 20.71 -2.35 2.31
CA GLY A 363 21.06 -3.78 2.28
C GLY A 363 21.94 -4.25 3.44
N ASP A 364 22.31 -3.34 4.34
CA ASP A 364 22.96 -3.67 5.60
C ASP A 364 21.97 -4.39 6.52
N VAL A 365 22.47 -5.29 7.35
CA VAL A 365 21.63 -6.07 8.27
C VAL A 365 21.20 -5.16 9.43
N PHE A 366 19.88 -5.09 9.67
CA PHE A 366 19.33 -4.39 10.83
C PHE A 366 19.26 -5.34 12.04
N GLU A 367 18.82 -6.57 11.81
CA GLU A 367 18.67 -7.57 12.86
C GLU A 367 19.26 -8.91 12.40
N TYR A 368 20.37 -9.33 13.01
CA TYR A 368 21.15 -10.53 12.64
C TYR A 368 20.47 -11.86 13.03
N THR A 369 19.32 -11.81 13.67
CA THR A 369 18.57 -13.01 14.04
C THR A 369 18.01 -13.68 12.78
N SER A 370 18.11 -15.01 12.68
CA SER A 370 17.47 -15.79 11.63
C SER A 370 16.37 -16.65 12.25
N HIS A 371 15.11 -16.27 12.00
CA HIS A 371 13.94 -16.97 12.48
C HIS A 371 13.29 -17.84 11.40
N SER A 372 12.74 -18.99 11.81
CA SER A 372 12.13 -19.95 10.89
C SER A 372 10.92 -19.39 10.12
N GLY A 373 10.02 -18.63 10.76
CA GLY A 373 8.87 -18.01 10.12
C GLY A 373 9.24 -17.04 8.99
N PRO A 374 9.97 -15.95 9.26
CA PRO A 374 10.42 -15.01 8.23
C PRO A 374 11.22 -15.66 7.09
N CYS A 375 12.07 -16.65 7.39
CA CYS A 375 12.78 -17.40 6.35
C CYS A 375 11.83 -18.24 5.48
N ALA A 376 10.87 -18.94 6.10
CA ALA A 376 9.84 -19.69 5.38
C ALA A 376 9.04 -18.76 4.45
N TRP A 377 8.69 -17.55 4.89
CA TRP A 377 8.00 -16.55 4.07
C TRP A 377 8.81 -16.08 2.87
N VAL A 378 10.12 -15.83 3.02
CA VAL A 378 10.99 -15.54 1.87
C VAL A 378 10.97 -16.70 0.86
N GLY A 379 11.03 -17.95 1.34
CA GLY A 379 10.88 -19.14 0.50
C GLY A 379 9.50 -19.24 -0.18
N ILE A 380 8.42 -18.96 0.55
CA ILE A 380 7.05 -18.94 0.04
C ILE A 380 6.91 -17.90 -1.07
N SER A 381 7.43 -16.69 -0.90
CA SER A 381 7.38 -15.64 -1.92
C SER A 381 8.14 -16.03 -3.20
N ALA A 382 9.31 -16.67 -3.06
CA ALA A 382 10.06 -17.20 -4.20
C ALA A 382 9.27 -18.27 -4.96
N LEU A 383 8.60 -19.19 -4.26
CA LEU A 383 7.77 -20.22 -4.87
C LEU A 383 6.50 -19.66 -5.53
N ASN A 384 5.86 -18.65 -4.91
CA ASN A 384 4.76 -17.90 -5.50
C ASN A 384 5.19 -17.25 -6.82
N TYR A 385 6.37 -16.64 -6.86
CA TYR A 385 6.95 -16.07 -8.08
C TYR A 385 7.16 -17.12 -9.17
N VAL A 386 7.79 -18.25 -8.83
CA VAL A 386 8.02 -19.36 -9.77
C VAL A 386 6.70 -19.90 -10.30
N LYS A 387 5.68 -20.08 -9.45
CA LYS A 387 4.36 -20.59 -9.84
C LYS A 387 3.63 -19.62 -10.78
N LYS A 388 3.71 -18.31 -10.53
CA LYS A 388 3.04 -17.27 -11.33
C LYS A 388 3.74 -17.01 -12.67
N THR A 389 5.07 -17.02 -12.70
CA THR A 389 5.86 -16.59 -13.88
C THR A 389 6.50 -17.73 -14.67
N GLY A 390 6.66 -18.91 -14.06
CA GLY A 390 7.42 -20.02 -14.60
C GLY A 390 8.94 -19.86 -14.51
N ASP A 391 9.46 -18.70 -14.10
CA ASP A 391 10.90 -18.45 -13.98
C ASP A 391 11.46 -19.11 -12.73
N LYS A 392 12.32 -20.11 -12.95
CA LYS A 392 12.90 -20.97 -11.91
C LYS A 392 14.13 -20.38 -11.22
N LYS A 393 14.59 -19.17 -11.58
CA LYS A 393 15.84 -18.60 -11.02
C LYS A 393 15.84 -18.50 -9.50
N TYR A 394 14.66 -18.34 -8.88
CA TYR A 394 14.51 -18.20 -7.44
C TYR A 394 14.33 -19.52 -6.68
N LEU A 395 14.35 -20.67 -7.36
CA LEU A 395 14.38 -21.97 -6.67
C LEU A 395 15.62 -22.12 -5.78
N LEU A 396 16.72 -21.41 -6.07
CA LEU A 396 17.90 -21.40 -5.21
C LEU A 396 17.59 -20.82 -3.82
N ILE A 397 16.74 -19.79 -3.74
CA ILE A 397 16.29 -19.23 -2.46
C ILE A 397 15.48 -20.29 -1.70
N ALA A 398 14.52 -20.93 -2.37
CA ALA A 398 13.71 -21.98 -1.76
C ALA A 398 14.59 -23.15 -1.25
N ARG A 399 15.61 -23.58 -1.99
CA ARG A 399 16.55 -24.62 -1.51
C ARG A 399 17.31 -24.18 -0.26
N LYS A 400 17.87 -22.96 -0.22
CA LYS A 400 18.54 -22.43 0.98
C LYS A 400 17.60 -22.35 2.19
N VAL A 401 16.34 -21.94 1.98
CA VAL A 401 15.32 -21.91 3.05
C VAL A 401 15.00 -23.32 3.53
N SER A 402 14.81 -24.28 2.62
CA SER A 402 14.60 -25.69 2.96
C SER A 402 15.75 -26.23 3.82
N ASP A 403 17.00 -26.03 3.39
CA ASP A 403 18.18 -26.51 4.11
C ASP A 403 18.24 -25.91 5.52
N PHE A 404 17.97 -24.60 5.64
CA PHE A 404 17.90 -23.92 6.94
C PHE A 404 16.81 -24.51 7.85
N LEU A 405 15.58 -24.68 7.35
CA LEU A 405 14.48 -25.21 8.15
C LEU A 405 14.71 -26.67 8.56
N LEU A 406 15.32 -27.49 7.70
CA LEU A 406 15.66 -28.89 8.01
C LEU A 406 16.70 -29.00 9.13
N VAL A 407 17.65 -28.06 9.22
CA VAL A 407 18.60 -27.99 10.36
C VAL A 407 17.88 -27.68 11.67
N LEU A 408 16.75 -26.97 11.62
CA LEU A 408 15.95 -26.63 12.79
C LEU A 408 14.94 -27.71 13.19
N ALA A 409 14.70 -28.69 12.32
CA ALA A 409 13.74 -29.75 12.55
C ALA A 409 14.19 -30.72 13.64
N ASP A 410 13.30 -31.02 14.59
CA ASP A 410 13.49 -32.08 15.58
C ASP A 410 13.13 -33.47 15.00
N LYS A 411 13.39 -34.53 15.77
CA LYS A 411 13.08 -35.91 15.38
C LYS A 411 11.59 -36.17 15.15
N GLU A 412 10.73 -35.33 15.72
CA GLU A 412 9.28 -35.42 15.61
C GLU A 412 8.71 -34.61 14.43
N GLY A 413 9.55 -33.83 13.74
CA GLY A 413 9.19 -32.95 12.63
C GLY A 413 8.90 -31.50 13.02
N GLY A 414 9.07 -31.11 14.28
CA GLY A 414 8.87 -29.74 14.75
C GLY A 414 10.02 -28.84 14.38
N ILE A 415 9.71 -27.64 13.88
CA ILE A 415 10.69 -26.62 13.52
C ILE A 415 10.87 -25.65 14.69
N ARG A 416 12.11 -25.51 15.18
CA ARG A 416 12.46 -24.54 16.22
C ARG A 416 12.36 -23.09 15.72
N GLY A 417 12.23 -22.14 16.64
CA GLY A 417 12.16 -20.71 16.32
C GLY A 417 13.37 -20.17 15.55
N GLY A 418 14.55 -20.75 15.78
CA GLY A 418 15.83 -20.39 15.16
C GLY A 418 16.96 -21.27 15.71
N PRO A 419 18.21 -21.11 15.22
CA PRO A 419 19.32 -22.01 15.56
C PRO A 419 19.61 -22.12 17.07
N GLU A 420 19.62 -20.99 17.77
CA GLU A 420 19.93 -20.86 19.19
C GLU A 420 18.68 -20.94 20.08
N LEU A 421 17.51 -21.13 19.48
CA LEU A 421 16.23 -21.10 20.18
C LEU A 421 15.74 -22.52 20.45
N SER A 422 15.22 -22.74 21.66
CA SER A 422 14.66 -24.01 22.11
C SER A 422 13.13 -24.08 22.00
N TRP A 423 12.48 -22.94 21.76
CA TRP A 423 11.03 -22.85 21.65
C TRP A 423 10.53 -23.22 20.25
N TYR A 424 9.25 -23.62 20.18
CA TYR A 424 8.55 -23.95 18.95
C TYR A 424 7.27 -23.11 18.87
N SER A 425 7.10 -22.35 17.78
CA SER A 425 5.87 -21.59 17.50
C SER A 425 4.96 -22.38 16.57
N THR A 426 3.67 -22.39 16.86
CA THR A 426 2.64 -22.95 15.97
C THR A 426 2.62 -22.20 14.65
N GLU A 427 2.73 -20.87 14.66
CA GLU A 427 2.78 -20.04 13.45
C GLU A 427 3.95 -20.43 12.55
N HIS A 428 5.18 -20.48 13.10
CA HIS A 428 6.37 -20.83 12.33
C HIS A 428 6.30 -22.26 11.75
N ASN A 429 5.64 -23.19 12.45
CA ASN A 429 5.43 -24.55 11.94
C ASN A 429 4.33 -24.60 10.88
N LEU A 430 3.31 -23.76 10.96
CA LEU A 430 2.32 -23.57 9.90
C LEU A 430 2.96 -22.94 8.66
N ASP A 431 3.86 -21.98 8.82
CA ASP A 431 4.64 -21.39 7.72
C ASP A 431 5.54 -22.44 7.06
N ALA A 432 6.28 -23.23 7.86
CA ALA A 432 7.14 -24.28 7.34
C ALA A 432 6.33 -25.37 6.61
N PHE A 433 5.18 -25.79 7.15
CA PHE A 433 4.28 -26.71 6.47
C PHE A 433 3.82 -26.16 5.11
N ALA A 434 3.39 -24.90 5.07
CA ALA A 434 2.98 -24.24 3.84
C ALA A 434 4.12 -24.16 2.83
N PHE A 435 5.32 -23.75 3.27
CA PHE A 435 6.52 -23.68 2.47
C PHE A 435 6.85 -25.03 1.81
N PHE A 436 6.98 -26.10 2.60
CA PHE A 436 7.32 -27.42 2.05
C PHE A 436 6.22 -28.00 1.16
N SER A 437 4.95 -27.76 1.50
CA SER A 437 3.81 -28.14 0.65
C SER A 437 3.87 -27.45 -0.70
N LEU A 438 4.09 -26.13 -0.71
CA LEU A 438 4.20 -25.34 -1.94
C LEU A 438 5.47 -25.73 -2.72
N PHE A 439 6.57 -26.04 -2.03
CA PHE A 439 7.80 -26.45 -2.67
C PHE A 439 7.60 -27.76 -3.43
N TYR A 440 6.97 -28.76 -2.78
CA TYR A 440 6.56 -30.00 -3.45
C TYR A 440 5.62 -29.72 -4.63
N GLN A 441 4.64 -28.83 -4.49
CA GLN A 441 3.74 -28.52 -5.59
C GLN A 441 4.48 -28.00 -6.83
N VAL A 442 5.52 -27.18 -6.64
CA VAL A 442 6.32 -26.58 -7.70
C VAL A 442 7.35 -27.55 -8.30
N THR A 443 8.03 -28.36 -7.48
CA THR A 443 9.13 -29.24 -7.95
C THR A 443 8.73 -30.68 -8.21
N LYS A 444 7.66 -31.17 -7.55
CA LYS A 444 7.27 -32.58 -7.46
C LYS A 444 8.32 -33.48 -6.80
N GLU A 445 9.26 -32.91 -6.05
CA GLU A 445 10.29 -33.66 -5.31
C GLU A 445 9.70 -34.21 -3.99
N MET A 446 9.60 -35.54 -3.89
CA MET A 446 8.97 -36.26 -2.75
C MET A 446 9.50 -35.89 -1.35
N PRO A 447 10.81 -35.64 -1.12
CA PRO A 447 11.32 -35.27 0.20
C PRO A 447 10.64 -34.04 0.82
N TYR A 448 10.15 -33.11 -0.01
CA TYR A 448 9.43 -31.93 0.47
C TYR A 448 8.02 -32.29 0.96
N LEU A 449 7.34 -33.20 0.29
CA LEU A 449 6.04 -33.70 0.75
C LEU A 449 6.18 -34.48 2.06
N GLU A 450 7.18 -35.34 2.16
CA GLU A 450 7.46 -36.11 3.38
C GLU A 450 7.76 -35.19 4.58
N THR A 451 8.54 -34.13 4.36
CA THR A 451 8.81 -33.11 5.38
C THR A 451 7.54 -32.37 5.78
N ALA A 452 6.71 -31.95 4.81
CA ALA A 452 5.43 -31.31 5.10
C ALA A 452 4.51 -32.20 5.95
N GLU A 453 4.38 -33.49 5.62
CA GLU A 453 3.55 -34.42 6.39
C GLU A 453 4.09 -34.66 7.80
N LYS A 454 5.42 -34.69 8.01
CA LYS A 454 6.00 -34.74 9.36
C LYS A 454 5.65 -33.51 10.19
N ILE A 455 5.76 -32.31 9.62
CA ILE A 455 5.40 -31.05 10.29
C ILE A 455 3.89 -31.05 10.61
N LYS A 456 3.05 -31.49 9.68
CA LYS A 456 1.59 -31.61 9.88
C LYS A 456 1.24 -32.56 11.04
N GLN A 457 1.94 -33.69 11.15
CA GLN A 457 1.79 -34.61 12.29
C GLN A 457 2.29 -34.00 13.60
N TRP A 458 3.35 -33.20 13.57
CA TRP A 458 3.83 -32.46 14.73
C TRP A 458 2.79 -31.43 15.20
N LEU A 459 2.27 -30.61 14.28
CA LEU A 459 1.21 -29.63 14.53
C LEU A 459 0.02 -30.33 15.19
N SER A 460 -0.41 -31.47 14.64
CA SER A 460 -1.52 -32.23 15.19
C SER A 460 -1.33 -32.75 16.60
N ARG A 461 -0.08 -33.01 17.01
CA ARG A 461 0.22 -33.52 18.34
C ARG A 461 0.43 -32.41 19.37
N HIS A 462 1.02 -31.29 18.96
CA HIS A 462 1.53 -30.28 19.90
C HIS A 462 0.76 -28.95 19.88
N SER A 463 0.19 -28.55 18.74
CA SER A 463 -0.44 -27.25 18.56
C SER A 463 -1.94 -27.22 18.85
N TYR A 464 -2.62 -28.37 18.84
CA TYR A 464 -4.07 -28.43 19.00
C TYR A 464 -4.49 -29.19 20.26
N THR A 465 -5.64 -28.83 20.82
CA THR A 465 -6.22 -29.51 22.00
C THR A 465 -7.74 -29.38 21.98
N GLN A 466 -8.43 -30.38 22.54
CA GLN A 466 -9.88 -30.31 22.82
C GLN A 466 -10.17 -29.74 24.23
N HIS A 467 -9.13 -29.55 25.04
CA HIS A 467 -9.20 -29.02 26.40
C HIS A 467 -8.41 -27.71 26.44
N GLY A 468 -9.11 -26.57 26.49
CA GLY A 468 -8.53 -25.22 26.47
C GLY A 468 -8.65 -24.52 25.11
N PRO A 469 -7.81 -23.51 24.82
CA PRO A 469 -7.78 -22.85 23.52
C PRO A 469 -7.53 -23.88 22.40
N PRO A 470 -8.34 -23.90 21.33
CA PRO A 470 -8.27 -24.95 20.31
C PRO A 470 -6.93 -24.95 19.57
N VAL A 471 -6.24 -23.81 19.54
CA VAL A 471 -4.89 -23.65 19.01
C VAL A 471 -4.01 -23.02 20.08
N LYS A 472 -2.85 -23.64 20.33
CA LYS A 472 -1.81 -23.18 21.24
C LYS A 472 -0.82 -22.30 20.47
N ARG A 473 -0.26 -21.27 21.10
CA ARG A 473 0.81 -20.45 20.49
C ARG A 473 2.04 -21.27 20.14
N GLY A 474 2.34 -22.33 20.89
CA GLY A 474 3.50 -23.19 20.65
C GLY A 474 3.50 -24.48 21.45
N LYS A 475 4.54 -25.30 21.27
CA LYS A 475 4.72 -26.55 22.03
C LYS A 475 4.90 -26.22 23.51
N GLY A 476 3.93 -26.60 24.33
CA GLY A 476 3.92 -26.30 25.77
C GLY A 476 3.46 -24.88 26.12
N ASP A 477 2.92 -24.11 25.17
CA ASP A 477 2.50 -22.72 25.39
C ASP A 477 1.04 -22.50 24.96
N ALA A 478 0.14 -22.47 25.94
CA ALA A 478 -1.30 -22.27 25.73
C ALA A 478 -1.72 -20.78 25.67
N THR A 479 -0.76 -19.85 25.56
CA THR A 479 -1.09 -18.43 25.35
C THR A 479 -1.91 -18.27 24.07
N ILE A 480 -2.93 -17.42 24.11
CA ILE A 480 -3.76 -17.10 22.94
C ILE A 480 -2.97 -16.13 22.04
N ALA A 481 -2.81 -16.50 20.77
CA ALA A 481 -2.21 -15.67 19.72
C ALA A 481 -3.12 -15.76 18.48
N THR A 482 -3.74 -14.65 18.11
CA THR A 482 -4.84 -14.61 17.14
C THR A 482 -4.44 -15.04 15.72
N ASP A 483 -3.22 -14.71 15.31
CA ASP A 483 -2.61 -15.16 14.06
C ASP A 483 -2.65 -16.69 13.88
N THR A 484 -2.38 -17.46 14.93
CA THR A 484 -2.37 -18.93 14.87
C THR A 484 -3.71 -19.55 14.48
N TYR A 485 -4.83 -18.87 14.79
CA TYR A 485 -6.17 -19.31 14.39
C TYR A 485 -6.39 -19.07 12.90
N ALA A 486 -6.05 -17.87 12.39
CA ALA A 486 -6.10 -17.58 10.96
C ALA A 486 -5.15 -18.50 10.17
N TRP A 487 -3.92 -18.70 10.65
CA TRP A 487 -2.88 -19.50 9.99
C TRP A 487 -3.24 -20.97 9.92
N SER A 488 -3.96 -21.50 10.92
CA SER A 488 -4.47 -22.85 10.88
C SER A 488 -5.36 -23.05 9.64
N ILE A 489 -6.27 -22.10 9.37
CA ILE A 489 -7.17 -22.14 8.23
C ILE A 489 -6.41 -21.90 6.92
N THR A 490 -5.56 -20.87 6.84
CA THR A 490 -4.87 -20.49 5.59
C THR A 490 -3.82 -21.51 5.17
N SER A 491 -3.08 -22.08 6.13
CA SER A 491 -1.99 -23.03 5.88
C SER A 491 -2.48 -24.46 5.62
N LEU A 492 -3.33 -25.02 6.49
CA LEU A 492 -3.81 -26.41 6.35
C LEU A 492 -5.03 -26.52 5.44
N GLY A 493 -5.96 -25.58 5.56
CA GLY A 493 -7.25 -25.60 4.88
C GLY A 493 -8.32 -26.44 5.61
N PRO A 494 -9.62 -26.14 5.42
CA PRO A 494 -10.69 -26.75 6.22
C PRO A 494 -10.77 -28.27 6.09
N ALA A 495 -10.58 -28.80 4.88
CA ALA A 495 -10.59 -30.25 4.63
C ALA A 495 -9.50 -31.00 5.42
N SER A 496 -8.28 -30.45 5.43
CA SER A 496 -7.17 -31.04 6.18
C SER A 496 -7.42 -30.97 7.68
N LEU A 497 -7.94 -29.85 8.19
CA LEU A 497 -8.28 -29.69 9.60
C LEU A 497 -9.32 -30.71 10.05
N PHE A 498 -10.42 -30.88 9.31
CA PHE A 498 -11.40 -31.93 9.60
C PHE A 498 -10.80 -33.33 9.62
N SER A 499 -9.92 -33.65 8.65
CA SER A 499 -9.24 -34.96 8.62
C SER A 499 -8.33 -35.21 9.83
N LEU A 500 -7.80 -34.14 10.42
CA LEU A 500 -6.99 -34.16 11.63
C LEU A 500 -7.83 -34.07 12.92
N LYS A 501 -9.17 -34.12 12.82
CA LYS A 501 -10.12 -33.94 13.93
C LYS A 501 -9.97 -32.57 14.62
N MET A 502 -9.53 -31.56 13.87
CA MET A 502 -9.49 -30.17 14.29
C MET A 502 -10.64 -29.45 13.62
N ASN A 503 -11.66 -29.04 14.37
CA ASN A 503 -12.80 -28.38 13.76
C ASN A 503 -12.43 -26.93 13.38
N PRO A 504 -12.34 -26.58 12.08
CA PRO A 504 -12.04 -25.22 11.66
C PRO A 504 -13.11 -24.21 12.09
N GLU A 505 -14.37 -24.65 12.27
CA GLU A 505 -15.43 -23.78 12.76
C GLU A 505 -15.15 -23.38 14.22
N THR A 506 -14.86 -24.35 15.08
CA THR A 506 -14.51 -24.10 16.49
C THR A 506 -13.27 -23.23 16.65
N ILE A 507 -12.27 -23.39 15.77
CA ILE A 507 -11.07 -22.53 15.76
C ILE A 507 -11.46 -21.07 15.53
N LEU A 508 -12.31 -20.79 14.54
CA LEU A 508 -12.71 -19.44 14.19
C LEU A 508 -13.74 -18.85 15.15
N GLU A 509 -14.68 -19.65 15.65
CA GLU A 509 -15.62 -19.26 16.71
C GLU A 509 -14.87 -18.81 17.95
N PHE A 510 -13.89 -19.59 18.39
CA PHE A 510 -13.03 -19.23 19.52
C PHE A 510 -12.29 -17.91 19.27
N ALA A 511 -11.73 -17.71 18.07
CA ALA A 511 -11.04 -16.48 17.72
C ALA A 511 -11.96 -15.25 17.77
N VAL A 512 -13.19 -15.36 17.25
CA VAL A 512 -14.21 -14.30 17.34
C VAL A 512 -14.51 -13.99 18.82
N GLU A 513 -14.82 -15.00 19.62
CA GLU A 513 -15.20 -14.79 21.03
C GLU A 513 -14.05 -14.20 21.88
N ASN A 514 -12.82 -14.65 21.64
CA ASN A 514 -11.69 -14.39 22.55
C ASN A 514 -10.66 -13.39 22.02
N CYS A 515 -10.70 -13.03 20.74
CA CYS A 515 -9.71 -12.12 20.13
C CYS A 515 -10.35 -10.88 19.50
N GLU A 516 -11.66 -10.89 19.22
CA GLU A 516 -12.35 -9.70 18.72
C GLU A 516 -12.40 -8.61 19.79
N VAL A 517 -12.19 -7.37 19.35
CA VAL A 517 -12.29 -6.15 20.14
C VAL A 517 -13.00 -5.06 19.35
N GLU A 518 -13.68 -4.18 20.07
CA GLU A 518 -14.25 -2.94 19.55
C GLU A 518 -13.50 -1.76 20.18
N VAL A 519 -12.99 -0.84 19.36
CA VAL A 519 -12.17 0.28 19.82
C VAL A 519 -12.60 1.59 19.16
N GLU A 520 -12.36 2.70 19.86
CA GLU A 520 -12.46 4.04 19.29
C GLU A 520 -11.17 4.40 18.56
N PHE A 521 -11.23 4.46 17.23
CA PHE A 521 -10.10 4.79 16.38
C PHE A 521 -10.03 6.30 16.11
N ASP A 522 -8.89 6.91 16.46
CA ASP A 522 -8.66 8.35 16.30
C ASP A 522 -8.30 8.71 14.84
N ARG A 523 -9.06 9.65 14.26
CA ARG A 523 -8.81 10.21 12.93
C ARG A 523 -8.71 11.75 12.99
N PRO A 524 -8.11 12.39 11.97
CA PRO A 524 -8.10 13.86 11.88
C PRO A 524 -9.50 14.49 11.91
N GLU A 525 -10.50 13.77 11.40
CA GLU A 525 -11.90 14.24 11.32
C GLU A 525 -12.72 13.95 12.59
N GLY A 526 -12.25 13.09 13.48
CA GLY A 526 -12.98 12.66 14.67
C GLY A 526 -12.64 11.24 15.11
N LYS A 527 -13.36 10.73 16.11
CA LYS A 527 -13.26 9.33 16.55
C LYS A 527 -14.32 8.49 15.88
N ILE A 528 -13.98 7.25 15.54
CA ILE A 528 -14.91 6.30 14.95
C ILE A 528 -14.78 4.95 15.65
N THR A 529 -15.90 4.31 15.94
CA THR A 529 -15.91 2.95 16.46
C THR A 529 -15.57 1.96 15.35
N VAL A 530 -14.63 1.06 15.61
CA VAL A 530 -14.20 0.01 14.68
C VAL A 530 -14.12 -1.33 15.41
N GLN A 531 -14.52 -2.40 14.74
CA GLN A 531 -14.35 -3.77 15.23
C GLN A 531 -13.25 -4.52 14.45
N GLY A 532 -12.49 -5.35 15.15
CA GLY A 532 -11.42 -6.12 14.54
C GLY A 532 -10.78 -7.07 15.55
N PHE A 533 -9.58 -7.55 15.24
CA PHE A 533 -8.92 -8.59 16.01
C PHE A 533 -7.66 -8.07 16.70
N ASP A 534 -7.50 -8.41 17.98
CA ASP A 534 -6.38 -8.04 18.82
C ASP A 534 -5.19 -9.00 18.69
N PHE A 535 -3.98 -8.53 19.02
CA PHE A 535 -2.80 -9.38 19.19
C PHE A 535 -2.98 -10.38 20.36
N ALA A 536 -3.36 -9.84 21.51
CA ALA A 536 -3.48 -10.57 22.76
C ALA A 536 -4.51 -9.88 23.65
N LYS A 537 -5.81 -10.01 23.30
CA LYS A 537 -6.94 -9.34 23.96
C LYS A 537 -6.80 -9.27 25.48
N PHE A 538 -6.52 -10.40 26.13
CA PHE A 538 -6.39 -10.49 27.59
C PHE A 538 -5.31 -9.59 28.19
N ARG A 539 -4.21 -9.31 27.47
CA ARG A 539 -3.16 -8.38 27.90
C ARG A 539 -3.54 -6.93 27.64
N ASN A 540 -4.35 -6.69 26.61
CA ASN A 540 -4.73 -5.37 26.14
C ASN A 540 -6.07 -4.86 26.70
N VAL A 541 -6.77 -5.67 27.51
CA VAL A 541 -8.00 -5.26 28.22
C VAL A 541 -7.83 -3.95 28.98
N PRO A 542 -6.72 -3.70 29.73
CA PRO A 542 -6.54 -2.42 30.43
C PRO A 542 -6.50 -1.20 29.51
N GLN A 543 -6.20 -1.40 28.22
CA GLN A 543 -6.16 -0.36 27.19
C GLN A 543 -7.45 -0.29 26.36
N GLY A 544 -8.46 -1.12 26.66
CA GLY A 544 -9.70 -1.22 25.89
C GLY A 544 -9.61 -2.12 24.65
N GLY A 545 -8.50 -2.83 24.46
CA GLY A 545 -8.20 -3.60 23.25
C GLY A 545 -7.40 -2.82 22.21
N VAL A 546 -6.71 -3.54 21.33
CA VAL A 546 -5.90 -2.99 20.23
C VAL A 546 -6.16 -3.80 18.97
N ILE A 547 -6.76 -3.18 17.96
CA ILE A 547 -6.96 -3.85 16.67
C ILE A 547 -5.64 -3.90 15.91
N SER A 548 -5.20 -5.10 15.53
CA SER A 548 -4.16 -5.35 14.53
C SER A 548 -4.77 -5.32 13.13
N CYS A 549 -4.37 -4.37 12.29
CA CYS A 549 -4.88 -4.30 10.92
C CYS A 549 -4.45 -5.52 10.09
N GLU A 550 -3.23 -5.99 10.31
CA GLU A 550 -2.71 -7.19 9.66
C GLU A 550 -3.51 -8.42 10.07
N TRP A 551 -3.65 -8.68 11.36
CA TRP A 551 -4.29 -9.92 11.85
C TRP A 551 -5.80 -9.91 11.57
N THR A 552 -6.42 -8.74 11.56
CA THR A 552 -7.79 -8.58 11.07
C THR A 552 -7.89 -8.96 9.59
N ALA A 553 -6.95 -8.50 8.74
CA ALA A 553 -6.90 -8.91 7.34
C ALA A 553 -6.66 -10.41 7.14
N GLN A 554 -5.83 -11.02 7.99
CA GLN A 554 -5.59 -12.47 8.01
C GLN A 554 -6.86 -13.25 8.38
N MET A 555 -7.62 -12.80 9.38
CA MET A 555 -8.92 -13.38 9.75
C MET A 555 -9.95 -13.24 8.63
N ILE A 556 -9.99 -12.09 7.94
CA ILE A 556 -10.84 -11.89 6.76
C ILE A 556 -10.54 -12.93 5.67
N LEU A 557 -9.26 -13.24 5.42
CA LEU A 557 -8.85 -14.29 4.48
C LEU A 557 -9.27 -15.68 4.97
N ALA A 558 -9.12 -15.98 6.26
CA ALA A 558 -9.56 -17.24 6.84
C ALA A 558 -11.09 -17.45 6.68
N PHE A 559 -11.90 -16.40 6.92
CA PHE A 559 -13.34 -16.45 6.66
C PHE A 559 -13.65 -16.65 5.17
N GLN A 560 -12.90 -16.02 4.27
CA GLN A 560 -13.08 -16.24 2.82
C GLN A 560 -12.78 -17.69 2.42
N ILE A 561 -11.73 -18.30 2.98
CA ILE A 561 -11.39 -19.71 2.75
C ILE A 561 -12.51 -20.63 3.25
N MET A 562 -13.10 -20.33 4.41
CA MET A 562 -14.25 -21.10 4.92
C MET A 562 -15.49 -20.94 4.05
N ALA A 563 -15.79 -19.72 3.61
CA ALA A 563 -16.87 -19.48 2.65
C ALA A 563 -16.62 -20.30 1.36
N ASP A 564 -15.43 -20.19 0.77
CA ASP A 564 -15.07 -20.93 -0.45
C ASP A 564 -15.19 -22.46 -0.26
N TYR A 565 -14.81 -22.97 0.92
CA TYR A 565 -14.94 -24.38 1.26
C TYR A 565 -16.39 -24.87 1.35
N TYR A 566 -17.29 -24.06 1.91
CA TYR A 566 -18.72 -24.39 2.06
C TYR A 566 -19.55 -24.09 0.81
N LYS A 567 -18.99 -23.37 -0.15
CA LYS A 567 -19.65 -23.08 -1.43
C LYS A 567 -20.12 -24.38 -2.10
N GLY A 568 -21.42 -24.48 -2.35
CA GLY A 568 -22.05 -25.67 -2.95
C GLY A 568 -22.17 -26.89 -2.01
N LYS A 569 -21.69 -26.81 -0.76
CA LYS A 569 -21.82 -27.87 0.26
C LYS A 569 -22.86 -27.51 1.33
N ASP A 570 -22.80 -26.28 1.83
CA ASP A 570 -23.74 -25.76 2.83
C ASP A 570 -23.95 -24.27 2.57
N SER A 571 -25.12 -23.92 2.03
CA SER A 571 -25.46 -22.53 1.70
C SER A 571 -25.55 -21.65 2.93
N ASN A 572 -25.99 -22.17 4.09
CA ASN A 572 -26.11 -21.36 5.30
C ASN A 572 -24.72 -21.00 5.83
N LYS A 573 -23.81 -21.98 5.89
CA LYS A 573 -22.42 -21.75 6.30
C LYS A 573 -21.66 -20.87 5.32
N TYR A 574 -21.87 -21.06 4.02
CA TYR A 574 -21.32 -20.18 2.98
C TYR A 574 -21.70 -18.71 3.24
N GLU A 575 -22.99 -18.44 3.40
CA GLU A 575 -23.51 -17.07 3.65
C GLU A 575 -23.05 -16.51 5.00
N GLU A 576 -22.96 -17.34 6.03
CA GLU A 576 -22.46 -16.94 7.35
C GLU A 576 -21.01 -16.42 7.27
N TYR A 577 -20.12 -17.21 6.67
CA TYR A 577 -18.72 -16.82 6.53
C TYR A 577 -18.52 -15.67 5.55
N LEU A 578 -19.29 -15.63 4.46
CA LEU A 578 -19.26 -14.50 3.53
C LEU A 578 -19.66 -13.19 4.22
N ARG A 579 -20.69 -13.22 5.09
CA ARG A 579 -21.10 -12.06 5.88
C ARG A 579 -20.01 -11.60 6.84
N LYS A 580 -19.35 -12.52 7.55
CA LYS A 580 -18.18 -12.22 8.40
C LYS A 580 -17.05 -11.57 7.60
N THR A 581 -16.73 -12.14 6.43
CA THR A 581 -15.74 -11.57 5.51
C THR A 581 -16.06 -10.13 5.14
N LEU A 582 -17.28 -9.84 4.68
CA LEU A 582 -17.70 -8.50 4.25
C LEU A 582 -17.67 -7.53 5.43
N PHE A 583 -18.21 -7.95 6.57
CA PHE A 583 -18.27 -7.15 7.79
C PHE A 583 -16.88 -6.68 8.24
N TYR A 584 -15.96 -7.60 8.54
CA TYR A 584 -14.64 -7.20 9.02
C TYR A 584 -13.81 -6.47 7.95
N PHE A 585 -14.04 -6.74 6.66
CA PHE A 585 -13.38 -5.99 5.60
C PHE A 585 -13.81 -4.53 5.58
N GLU A 586 -15.11 -4.26 5.78
CA GLU A 586 -15.63 -2.89 5.92
C GLU A 586 -15.12 -2.20 7.18
N GLU A 587 -15.09 -2.91 8.32
CA GLU A 587 -14.50 -2.38 9.55
C GLU A 587 -13.02 -2.02 9.36
N LEU A 588 -12.24 -2.90 8.72
CA LEU A 588 -10.84 -2.62 8.43
C LEU A 588 -10.66 -1.42 7.49
N GLN A 589 -11.55 -1.24 6.52
CA GLN A 589 -11.54 -0.05 5.65
C GLN A 589 -11.77 1.26 6.43
N LYS A 590 -12.52 1.23 7.53
CA LYS A 590 -12.67 2.40 8.41
C LYS A 590 -11.35 2.82 9.04
N MET A 591 -10.34 1.95 9.11
CA MET A 591 -9.00 2.29 9.64
C MET A 591 -8.05 2.89 8.59
N LEU A 592 -8.50 3.10 7.35
CA LEU A 592 -7.69 3.71 6.29
C LEU A 592 -7.14 5.07 6.71
N ILE A 593 -5.83 5.23 6.64
CA ILE A 593 -5.13 6.49 6.81
C ILE A 593 -4.50 6.92 5.49
N THR A 594 -4.15 8.20 5.38
CA THR A 594 -3.21 8.62 4.36
C THR A 594 -1.79 8.55 4.90
N SER A 595 -0.85 8.08 4.07
CA SER A 595 0.59 8.06 4.36
C SER A 595 1.08 9.37 5.00
N PRO A 596 1.89 9.31 6.07
CA PRO A 596 2.41 10.52 6.73
C PRO A 596 3.57 11.17 5.96
N SER A 597 4.12 10.52 4.92
CA SER A 597 5.27 11.01 4.17
C SER A 597 4.92 11.64 2.83
N ARG A 598 5.78 12.54 2.36
CA ARG A 598 5.75 13.04 0.98
C ARG A 598 6.18 12.00 -0.05
N ALA A 599 7.02 11.02 0.34
CA ALA A 599 7.51 9.97 -0.54
C ALA A 599 6.37 9.02 -0.97
N GLY A 600 5.54 8.58 -0.02
CA GLY A 600 4.31 7.84 -0.28
C GLY A 600 3.19 8.68 -0.88
N ARG A 601 3.44 9.94 -1.30
CA ARG A 601 2.48 10.88 -1.91
C ARG A 601 1.13 10.99 -1.18
N VAL A 602 1.12 10.70 0.12
CA VAL A 602 -0.10 10.68 0.95
C VAL A 602 -1.11 9.66 0.41
N ASP A 603 -0.65 8.65 -0.34
CA ASP A 603 -1.45 7.53 -0.84
C ASP A 603 -2.13 6.79 0.34
N PRO A 604 -3.32 6.18 0.13
CA PRO A 604 -4.02 5.41 1.15
C PRO A 604 -3.19 4.22 1.63
N CYS A 605 -3.16 3.98 2.95
CA CYS A 605 -2.54 2.80 3.56
C CYS A 605 -3.27 2.44 4.86
N LEU A 606 -2.91 1.31 5.46
CA LEU A 606 -3.36 0.95 6.81
C LEU A 606 -2.28 1.23 7.85
N PRO A 607 -2.67 1.64 9.07
CA PRO A 607 -1.75 1.63 10.19
C PRO A 607 -1.36 0.19 10.57
N TYR A 608 -0.34 0.04 11.40
CA TYR A 608 -0.04 -1.29 11.97
C TYR A 608 -1.17 -1.75 12.91
N ALA A 609 -1.59 -0.86 13.82
CA ALA A 609 -2.61 -1.13 14.80
C ALA A 609 -3.47 0.12 15.09
N SER A 610 -4.57 -0.04 15.82
CA SER A 610 -5.41 1.07 16.28
C SER A 610 -4.69 2.01 17.26
N SER A 611 -3.69 1.50 17.97
CA SER A 611 -2.95 2.23 19.01
C SER A 611 -1.43 2.11 18.81
N PRO A 612 -0.68 3.23 18.85
CA PRO A 612 0.77 3.20 18.70
C PRO A 612 1.48 2.81 19.99
N PHE A 613 2.66 2.22 19.87
CA PHE A 613 3.55 1.85 20.98
C PHE A 613 2.90 1.01 22.10
N VAL A 614 2.01 0.09 21.76
CA VAL A 614 1.38 -0.85 22.72
C VAL A 614 2.11 -2.19 22.70
N ASP A 615 2.20 -2.86 23.84
CA ASP A 615 2.72 -4.23 23.90
C ASP A 615 1.80 -5.18 23.11
N THR A 616 2.38 -5.95 22.20
CA THR A 616 1.63 -6.96 21.43
C THR A 616 1.35 -8.22 22.25
N GLY A 617 2.01 -8.36 23.40
CA GLY A 617 1.99 -9.58 24.21
C GLY A 617 2.89 -10.69 23.65
N HIS A 618 3.64 -10.40 22.59
CA HIS A 618 4.44 -11.39 21.84
C HIS A 618 5.93 -11.04 21.81
N GLY A 619 6.36 -10.08 22.64
CA GLY A 619 7.77 -9.74 22.83
C GLY A 619 8.22 -8.47 22.09
N TRP A 620 7.32 -7.81 21.37
CA TRP A 620 7.58 -6.51 20.75
C TRP A 620 6.39 -5.56 20.94
N ARG A 621 6.60 -4.29 20.60
CA ARG A 621 5.56 -3.25 20.68
C ARG A 621 5.13 -2.82 19.27
N THR A 622 3.90 -2.33 19.14
CA THR A 622 3.45 -1.69 17.91
C THR A 622 4.35 -0.48 17.59
N PRO A 623 4.56 -0.13 16.31
CA PRO A 623 5.33 1.04 15.92
C PRO A 623 4.85 2.32 16.60
N LYS A 624 5.77 3.26 16.83
CA LYS A 624 5.47 4.59 17.35
C LYS A 624 4.76 5.42 16.27
N GLY A 625 3.96 6.40 16.71
CA GLY A 625 3.25 7.32 15.82
C GLY A 625 1.82 6.89 15.51
N ASN A 626 0.87 7.81 15.73
CA ASN A 626 -0.58 7.57 15.56
C ASN A 626 -1.05 7.38 14.11
N ARG A 627 -0.14 7.54 13.14
CA ARG A 627 -0.43 7.42 11.70
C ARG A 627 0.66 6.65 10.95
N THR A 628 1.33 5.74 11.64
CA THR A 628 2.42 4.97 11.05
C THR A 628 1.87 3.91 10.11
N GLY A 629 2.10 4.11 8.80
CA GLY A 629 1.65 3.18 7.78
C GLY A 629 2.48 1.90 7.79
N SER A 630 1.81 0.76 7.69
CA SER A 630 2.36 -0.60 7.79
C SER A 630 2.31 -1.34 6.46
N LEU A 631 3.46 -1.85 6.02
CA LEU A 631 3.57 -2.65 4.80
C LEU A 631 2.78 -3.95 4.93
N ALA A 632 2.97 -4.71 6.01
CA ALA A 632 2.26 -5.97 6.23
C ALA A 632 0.73 -5.78 6.29
N SER A 633 0.23 -4.80 7.06
CA SER A 633 -1.20 -4.50 7.16
C SER A 633 -1.81 -4.15 5.79
N THR A 634 -1.14 -3.28 5.04
CA THR A 634 -1.60 -2.85 3.72
C THR A 634 -1.51 -3.99 2.70
N ALA A 635 -0.47 -4.81 2.77
CA ALA A 635 -0.29 -5.97 1.91
C ALA A 635 -1.35 -7.03 2.15
N TYR A 636 -1.62 -7.41 3.40
CA TYR A 636 -2.68 -8.38 3.71
C TYR A 636 -4.06 -7.88 3.37
N PHE A 637 -4.34 -6.58 3.53
CA PHE A 637 -5.58 -6.01 3.05
C PHE A 637 -5.80 -6.25 1.55
N LEU A 638 -4.75 -6.04 0.74
CA LEU A 638 -4.79 -6.30 -0.70
C LEU A 638 -4.92 -7.80 -0.99
N ILE A 639 -4.12 -8.65 -0.34
CA ILE A 639 -4.17 -10.11 -0.48
C ILE A 639 -5.59 -10.63 -0.19
N SER A 640 -6.20 -10.18 0.91
CA SER A 640 -7.57 -10.52 1.29
C SER A 640 -8.59 -9.99 0.29
N TYR A 641 -8.44 -8.76 -0.22
CA TYR A 641 -9.32 -8.22 -1.27
C TYR A 641 -9.32 -9.10 -2.53
N PHE A 642 -8.16 -9.54 -2.99
CA PHE A 642 -8.04 -10.42 -4.14
C PHE A 642 -8.45 -11.88 -3.85
N GLY A 643 -8.67 -12.25 -2.58
CA GLY A 643 -8.91 -13.63 -2.17
C GLY A 643 -7.76 -14.54 -2.56
N TYR A 644 -6.52 -14.07 -2.43
CA TYR A 644 -5.34 -14.88 -2.72
C TYR A 644 -4.84 -15.54 -1.43
N ASN A 645 -4.64 -16.85 -1.44
CA ASN A 645 -4.00 -17.55 -0.32
C ASN A 645 -2.49 -17.69 -0.59
N PRO A 646 -1.62 -16.86 0.03
CA PRO A 646 -0.18 -16.90 -0.22
C PRO A 646 0.49 -18.21 0.21
N LEU A 647 -0.07 -18.89 1.22
CA LEU A 647 0.44 -20.15 1.77
C LEU A 647 0.13 -21.36 0.87
N LYS A 648 -0.85 -21.22 -0.04
CA LYS A 648 -1.14 -22.20 -1.11
C LYS A 648 -0.67 -21.73 -2.49
N GLY A 649 -0.43 -20.42 -2.63
CA GLY A 649 -0.10 -19.77 -3.89
C GLY A 649 -1.24 -19.85 -4.91
N ASP A 650 -2.50 -19.74 -4.48
CA ASP A 650 -3.69 -19.90 -5.31
C ASP A 650 -4.80 -18.88 -4.95
N PHE A 651 -5.65 -18.57 -5.93
CA PHE A 651 -6.84 -17.74 -5.73
C PHE A 651 -8.04 -18.57 -5.28
N LEU A 652 -8.87 -17.99 -4.41
CA LEU A 652 -10.16 -18.54 -4.04
C LEU A 652 -11.18 -18.43 -5.17
N THR A 653 -12.15 -19.35 -5.22
CA THR A 653 -13.20 -19.28 -6.23
C THR A 653 -14.18 -18.15 -5.94
N SER A 654 -14.46 -17.89 -4.66
CA SER A 654 -15.17 -16.73 -4.13
C SER A 654 -14.18 -15.78 -3.46
N SER A 655 -14.23 -14.49 -3.80
CA SER A 655 -13.35 -13.47 -3.21
C SER A 655 -14.11 -12.16 -3.05
N LEU A 656 -13.65 -11.30 -2.14
CA LEU A 656 -14.15 -9.94 -2.00
C LEU A 656 -14.18 -9.20 -3.34
N ARG A 657 -13.07 -9.21 -4.10
CA ARG A 657 -13.01 -8.59 -5.43
C ARG A 657 -14.16 -9.04 -6.34
N LYS A 658 -14.41 -10.35 -6.43
CA LYS A 658 -15.52 -10.89 -7.24
C LYS A 658 -16.87 -10.41 -6.72
N SER A 659 -17.09 -10.37 -5.41
CA SER A 659 -18.33 -9.83 -4.84
C SER A 659 -18.55 -8.37 -5.21
N TYR A 660 -17.51 -7.52 -5.13
CA TYR A 660 -17.60 -6.12 -5.56
C TYR A 660 -17.84 -5.97 -7.07
N GLU A 661 -17.21 -6.82 -7.90
CA GLU A 661 -17.41 -6.84 -9.36
C GLU A 661 -18.83 -7.31 -9.72
N GLU A 662 -19.35 -8.34 -9.06
CA GLU A 662 -20.72 -8.84 -9.24
C GLU A 662 -21.76 -7.80 -8.84
N GLU A 663 -21.54 -7.09 -7.73
CA GLU A 663 -22.43 -5.99 -7.31
C GLU A 663 -22.45 -4.85 -8.33
N LEU A 664 -21.29 -4.47 -8.89
CA LEU A 664 -21.24 -3.49 -9.97
C LEU A 664 -22.02 -3.96 -11.21
N ASN A 665 -21.83 -5.21 -11.61
CA ASN A 665 -22.48 -5.79 -12.80
C ASN A 665 -24.00 -5.89 -12.64
N LYS A 666 -24.50 -6.21 -11.43
CA LYS A 666 -25.94 -6.21 -11.12
C LYS A 666 -26.59 -4.82 -11.22
N ILE A 667 -25.79 -3.75 -11.13
CA ILE A 667 -26.26 -2.36 -11.13
C ILE A 667 -26.13 -1.71 -12.52
N ALA A 668 -25.29 -2.26 -13.41
CA ALA A 668 -25.06 -1.75 -14.77
C ALA A 668 -25.44 -2.77 -15.87
N PRO A 669 -26.71 -3.17 -16.01
CA PRO A 669 -27.10 -4.09 -17.08
C PRO A 669 -27.08 -3.46 -18.49
N ASP A 670 -27.10 -2.13 -18.62
CA ASP A 670 -27.39 -1.43 -19.90
C ASP A 670 -26.24 -0.59 -20.46
N SER A 671 -24.99 -1.06 -20.38
CA SER A 671 -23.85 -0.37 -21.02
C SER A 671 -23.00 -1.30 -21.89
N ASN A 672 -23.64 -2.08 -22.76
CA ASN A 672 -23.04 -2.67 -23.96
C ASN A 672 -23.99 -2.54 -25.15
#